data_AF-A0A7G6KCQ8-F1
#
_entry.id   AF-A0A7G6KCQ8-F1
#
_cell.length_a   1.000
_cell.length_b   1.000
_cell.length_c   1.000
_cell.angle_alpha   90.00
_cell.angle_beta   90.00
_cell.angle_gamma   90.00
#
_symmetry.space_group_name_H-M   'P 1'
#
loop_
_entity.id
_entity.type
_entity.pdbx_description
1 polymer ?
#
loop_
_entity_poly.entity_id
_entity_poly.type
_entity_poly.pdbx_seq_one_letter_code
_entity_poly.pdbx_strand_id
1 'polypeptide(L)'
;MSGKPAARQGDMTQYGGSIVQGSAGVRIGAPTGVACSVCPGGVTSGHPVNPLLGAKVLPGETDLALPGPLPFILSHTYSSYRTKTPAPVGSLGPGWKMPADIRLQLRDNTLILSDNGGRSLYFEHLFPGEDGYSRSESLWLVRGGVAKLDEGHRLAALWQALPEELRLSPHRYLATNSPQGPWWLLGWCERVPEADEVLPAPLPPYRVLTGLVDRFGRTQTFHREAAGEFSGEITGVTDGAGRHFRLVLTTQAQRAEEARQQAISGGTEPSAFPDTLPGYTEYGRDNGIRLSAVWLTHDPEYPDSLPAVEWLAYGSGYLTGMKLGDTPLVDFTRDRLHRETLRSFGRYELTTAYTPAGQLQRQHLNSLQYDRDYTWNDNGELIRISSPRQTRSYSYSTTGRLTGVHTTAANLDIRIPYATDPAGNRLPDPELHPDSTLSMWPDNRIARDAHYLYRYDRHGRLTEKTDLIPEGGIRTDDERTHRYHYDSQHRLVHYTRTQYAEPLVESRYLYDPLGRRVAKRVWRRERDLTGWMSLSRKPQVTWYGWDGDRLTTIQNDRTRIQTIYQPGSFTPLIRVETATGEQAKTQRRSLADALQQSGGEDGGSVVFPPVLVQMLDRLESEILADRVSEESRRWLASCGLTVEQMQNQMDPVYTPARKIHLYHCDHRGLPLVLISTEGATEWCAEYDEWGNLLNEENPHQLQQLIRLPGQQYDEESGLYYNRHRYYDPLQG
;
A
#
# COMPACT_ATOMS: atom_id res chain seq x y z
N MET A 1 -10.59 -3.94 -6.51
CA MET A 1 -10.94 -3.92 -5.07
C MET A 1 -10.32 -2.69 -4.44
N SER A 2 -11.06 -1.92 -3.63
CA SER A 2 -10.55 -0.72 -2.97
C SER A 2 -10.13 -1.02 -1.53
N GLY A 3 -8.85 -0.82 -1.21
CA GLY A 3 -8.34 -0.78 0.17
C GLY A 3 -7.41 0.43 0.33
N LYS A 4 -7.18 0.89 1.55
CA LYS A 4 -6.09 1.85 1.84
C LYS A 4 -4.80 1.03 2.05
N PRO A 5 -3.58 1.57 1.86
CA PRO A 5 -2.38 0.89 2.32
C PRO A 5 -2.45 0.77 3.83
N ALA A 6 -1.74 -0.24 4.33
CA ALA A 6 -1.78 -0.59 5.74
C ALA A 6 -1.27 0.52 6.71
N ALA A 7 -0.54 1.54 6.25
CA ALA A 7 0.05 2.58 7.11
C ALA A 7 -0.69 3.94 7.01
N ARG A 8 -1.14 4.51 8.15
CA ARG A 8 -1.79 5.83 8.27
C ARG A 8 -1.21 6.75 9.36
N GLN A 9 -1.75 7.97 9.42
CA GLN A 9 -1.30 9.10 10.25
C GLN A 9 -1.29 8.85 11.77
N GLY A 10 -2.18 7.98 12.29
CA GLY A 10 -2.22 7.58 13.70
C GLY A 10 -1.41 6.33 14.02
N ASP A 11 -1.02 5.58 12.98
CA ASP A 11 -0.48 4.23 13.12
C ASP A 11 1.01 4.20 13.43
N MET A 12 1.63 5.28 13.95
CA MET A 12 3.04 5.34 14.39
C MET A 12 3.98 4.31 13.71
N THR A 13 3.91 4.21 12.38
CA THR A 13 4.43 3.06 11.63
C THR A 13 5.91 3.30 11.47
N GLN A 14 6.68 2.87 12.46
CA GLN A 14 8.14 2.92 12.42
C GLN A 14 8.63 1.67 11.70
N TYR A 15 9.22 1.87 10.51
CA TYR A 15 10.16 0.90 9.97
C TYR A 15 11.30 0.78 11.00
N GLY A 16 11.36 -0.34 11.72
CA GLY A 16 12.36 -0.56 12.78
C GLY A 16 12.09 0.09 14.15
N GLY A 17 10.83 0.30 14.56
CA GLY A 17 10.51 0.72 15.94
C GLY A 17 10.82 -0.35 17.00
N SER A 18 10.99 0.06 18.26
CA SER A 18 11.25 -0.86 19.38
C SER A 18 10.15 -1.91 19.49
N ILE A 19 10.53 -3.19 19.44
CA ILE A 19 9.60 -4.30 19.64
C ILE A 19 9.10 -4.24 21.10
N VAL A 20 7.81 -3.95 21.30
CA VAL A 20 7.22 -3.91 22.64
C VAL A 20 7.06 -5.35 23.15
N GLN A 21 7.37 -5.59 24.42
CA GLN A 21 7.19 -6.88 25.08
C GLN A 21 5.73 -7.36 24.90
N GLY A 22 5.55 -8.52 24.24
CA GLY A 22 4.23 -9.07 23.87
C GLY A 22 3.84 -8.94 22.39
N SER A 23 4.64 -8.22 21.58
CA SER A 23 4.43 -8.13 20.13
C SER A 23 4.78 -9.46 19.44
N ALA A 24 3.96 -9.93 18.51
CA ALA A 24 4.10 -11.25 17.86
C ALA A 24 5.35 -11.40 16.96
N GLY A 25 6.14 -10.34 16.78
CA GLY A 25 7.45 -10.36 16.10
C GLY A 25 8.65 -10.67 17.01
N VAL A 26 8.46 -10.80 18.33
CA VAL A 26 9.52 -11.26 19.24
C VAL A 26 9.74 -12.74 18.95
N ARG A 27 10.90 -13.07 18.37
CA ARG A 27 11.41 -14.44 18.29
C ARG A 27 11.19 -15.09 19.65
N ILE A 28 10.50 -16.24 19.68
CA ILE A 28 10.38 -17.03 20.92
C ILE A 28 11.81 -17.09 21.49
N GLY A 29 12.02 -16.65 22.74
CA GLY A 29 13.35 -16.67 23.40
C GLY A 29 14.29 -15.46 23.26
N ALA A 30 13.90 -14.27 22.76
CA ALA A 30 14.84 -13.14 22.65
C ALA A 30 14.69 -12.02 23.71
N PRO A 31 15.76 -11.69 24.46
CA PRO A 31 15.98 -10.33 24.96
C PRO A 31 16.87 -9.48 24.04
N THR A 32 17.63 -10.08 23.11
CA THR A 32 18.36 -9.50 21.93
C THR A 32 19.51 -10.45 21.57
N GLY A 33 19.23 -11.51 20.79
CA GLY A 33 20.28 -12.42 20.33
C GLY A 33 19.72 -13.74 19.80
N VAL A 34 20.30 -14.28 18.73
CA VAL A 34 19.97 -15.62 18.23
C VAL A 34 20.55 -16.63 19.21
N ALA A 35 19.73 -17.14 20.13
CA ALA A 35 20.12 -18.26 20.97
C ALA A 35 20.15 -19.53 20.12
N CYS A 36 21.37 -19.96 19.77
CA CYS A 36 21.64 -21.24 19.13
C CYS A 36 21.77 -22.31 20.22
N SER A 37 20.77 -23.19 20.35
CA SER A 37 20.74 -24.28 21.35
C SER A 37 21.82 -25.34 21.15
N VAL A 38 22.53 -25.31 20.02
CA VAL A 38 23.65 -26.21 19.67
C VAL A 38 25.01 -25.52 19.71
N CYS A 39 25.08 -24.23 20.08
CA CYS A 39 26.34 -23.49 20.12
C CYS A 39 26.92 -23.51 21.56
N PRO A 40 28.21 -23.84 21.74
CA PRO A 40 28.86 -23.71 23.05
C PRO A 40 28.84 -22.24 23.49
N GLY A 41 28.18 -21.93 24.61
CA GLY A 41 28.17 -20.58 25.22
C GLY A 41 26.94 -19.69 24.93
N GLY A 42 25.96 -20.14 24.14
CA GLY A 42 24.59 -19.63 24.18
C GLY A 42 24.29 -18.19 23.71
N VAL A 43 25.27 -17.33 23.38
CA VAL A 43 25.03 -15.96 22.87
C VAL A 43 26.11 -15.53 21.87
N THR A 44 25.70 -14.97 20.73
CA THR A 44 26.57 -14.15 19.87
C THR A 44 25.91 -12.79 19.65
N SER A 45 26.43 -11.75 20.32
CA SER A 45 26.21 -10.36 19.91
C SER A 45 27.44 -9.89 19.11
N GLY A 46 27.21 -9.12 18.06
CA GLY A 46 28.27 -8.50 17.25
C GLY A 46 28.81 -9.39 16.13
N HIS A 47 28.76 -8.85 14.92
CA HIS A 47 29.22 -9.40 13.63
C HIS A 47 28.20 -10.28 12.88
N PRO A 48 27.88 -9.93 11.62
CA PRO A 48 26.84 -10.59 10.84
C PRO A 48 27.28 -11.96 10.34
N VAL A 49 28.44 -12.50 10.73
CA VAL A 49 28.96 -13.79 10.25
C VAL A 49 29.10 -14.72 11.44
N ASN A 50 28.41 -15.85 11.39
CA ASN A 50 28.62 -16.96 12.32
C ASN A 50 29.97 -17.61 11.96
N PRO A 51 31.01 -17.49 12.80
CA PRO A 51 32.35 -17.97 12.48
C PRO A 51 32.45 -19.50 12.48
N LEU A 52 31.52 -20.19 13.14
CA LEU A 52 31.46 -21.66 13.18
C LEU A 52 30.82 -22.25 11.92
N LEU A 53 29.84 -21.53 11.35
CA LEU A 53 29.10 -21.93 10.16
C LEU A 53 29.58 -21.25 8.86
N GLY A 54 30.45 -20.24 8.97
CA GLY A 54 30.84 -19.36 7.86
C GLY A 54 29.69 -18.52 7.30
N ALA A 55 28.53 -18.52 7.94
CA ALA A 55 27.30 -17.96 7.39
C ALA A 55 27.08 -16.52 7.83
N LYS A 56 26.88 -15.62 6.86
CA LYS A 56 26.30 -14.30 7.10
C LYS A 56 24.83 -14.42 7.52
N VAL A 57 24.48 -14.00 8.73
CA VAL A 57 23.14 -13.88 9.28
C VAL A 57 22.88 -12.41 9.63
N LEU A 58 21.82 -11.83 9.06
CA LEU A 58 21.32 -10.52 9.48
C LEU A 58 20.11 -10.73 10.41
N PRO A 59 20.05 -10.04 11.56
CA PRO A 59 18.89 -10.08 12.43
C PRO A 59 17.63 -9.59 11.69
N GLY A 60 16.46 -9.95 12.22
CA GLY A 60 15.19 -9.66 11.55
C GLY A 60 14.95 -8.16 11.45
N GLU A 61 14.68 -7.68 10.25
CA GLU A 61 14.20 -6.32 10.01
C GLU A 61 12.67 -6.38 9.93
N THR A 62 12.01 -5.46 10.62
CA THR A 62 10.55 -5.32 10.56
C THR A 62 10.18 -4.56 9.30
N ASP A 63 9.57 -5.25 8.35
CA ASP A 63 9.12 -4.71 7.06
C ASP A 63 7.79 -3.98 7.14
N LEU A 64 6.91 -4.50 7.98
CA LEU A 64 5.61 -3.91 8.23
C LEU A 64 5.27 -4.17 9.68
N ALA A 65 4.99 -3.11 10.43
CA ALA A 65 4.37 -3.21 11.74
C ALA A 65 3.24 -2.21 11.81
N LEU A 66 2.05 -2.70 12.12
CA LEU A 66 0.87 -1.89 12.36
C LEU A 66 0.65 -1.86 13.87
N PRO A 67 0.80 -0.71 14.53
CA PRO A 67 0.60 -0.65 15.96
C PRO A 67 -0.87 -0.86 16.27
N GLY A 68 -1.06 -1.44 17.44
CA GLY A 68 -2.34 -1.77 18.01
C GLY A 68 -2.10 -2.59 19.26
N PRO A 69 -3.14 -2.87 20.04
CA PRO A 69 -3.02 -3.71 21.23
C PRO A 69 -2.42 -5.08 20.95
N LEU A 70 -2.72 -5.62 19.76
CA LEU A 70 -2.11 -6.81 19.18
C LEU A 70 -1.66 -6.48 17.75
N PRO A 71 -0.39 -6.06 17.56
CA PRO A 71 0.08 -5.50 16.30
C PRO A 71 0.27 -6.58 15.23
N PHE A 72 -0.10 -6.28 13.98
CA PHE A 72 0.26 -7.12 12.84
C PHE A 72 1.68 -6.78 12.39
N ILE A 73 2.56 -7.79 12.35
CA ILE A 73 3.98 -7.62 12.07
C ILE A 73 4.44 -8.63 11.00
N LEU A 74 5.11 -8.12 9.97
CA LEU A 74 5.89 -8.89 9.01
C LEU A 74 7.36 -8.50 9.12
N SER A 75 8.23 -9.49 9.00
CA SER A 75 9.67 -9.29 9.08
C SER A 75 10.41 -10.20 8.11
N HIS A 76 11.54 -9.73 7.58
CA HIS A 76 12.50 -10.57 6.89
C HIS A 76 13.76 -10.77 7.72
N THR A 77 14.37 -11.92 7.53
CA THR A 77 15.68 -12.29 8.07
C THR A 77 16.53 -12.79 6.93
N TYR A 78 17.81 -12.40 6.91
CA TYR A 78 18.75 -12.94 5.94
C TYR A 78 19.66 -13.95 6.62
N SER A 79 19.82 -15.13 6.00
CA SER A 79 20.85 -16.10 6.37
C SER A 79 21.43 -16.69 5.09
N SER A 80 22.75 -16.68 4.98
CA SER A 80 23.48 -17.37 3.90
C SER A 80 23.84 -18.82 4.24
N TYR A 81 23.37 -19.33 5.38
CA TYR A 81 23.66 -20.70 5.80
C TYR A 81 22.91 -21.71 4.95
N ARG A 82 23.66 -22.64 4.32
CA ARG A 82 23.14 -23.72 3.49
C ARG A 82 23.30 -25.04 4.23
N THR A 83 22.25 -25.85 4.31
CA THR A 83 22.32 -27.19 4.92
C THR A 83 21.87 -28.25 3.94
N LYS A 84 22.30 -29.51 4.14
CA LYS A 84 21.86 -30.65 3.33
C LYS A 84 20.38 -31.00 3.52
N THR A 85 19.80 -30.58 4.65
CA THR A 85 18.39 -30.78 5.02
C THR A 85 17.82 -29.46 5.56
N PRO A 86 17.60 -28.47 4.68
CA PRO A 86 17.14 -27.15 5.08
C PRO A 86 15.74 -27.21 5.71
N ALA A 87 15.52 -26.36 6.71
CA ALA A 87 14.20 -26.20 7.32
C ALA A 87 13.17 -25.75 6.27
N PRO A 88 11.87 -26.05 6.45
CA PRO A 88 10.83 -25.58 5.55
C PRO A 88 10.86 -24.06 5.41
N VAL A 89 10.69 -23.57 4.17
CA VAL A 89 10.52 -22.16 3.88
C VAL A 89 9.17 -21.69 4.45
N GLY A 90 9.12 -20.47 5.01
CA GLY A 90 7.86 -19.88 5.49
C GLY A 90 6.89 -19.59 4.34
N SER A 91 5.62 -19.30 4.65
CA SER A 91 4.55 -19.15 3.63
C SER A 91 4.84 -18.13 2.51
N LEU A 92 5.67 -17.11 2.79
CA LEU A 92 5.99 -16.01 1.87
C LEU A 92 7.37 -16.13 1.21
N GLY A 93 8.01 -17.30 1.29
CA GLY A 93 9.30 -17.55 0.67
C GLY A 93 10.51 -17.37 1.60
N PRO A 94 11.73 -17.59 1.06
CA PRO A 94 12.95 -17.60 1.86
C PRO A 94 13.19 -16.27 2.56
N GLY A 95 13.53 -16.34 3.85
CA GLY A 95 13.85 -15.18 4.68
C GLY A 95 12.64 -14.45 5.28
N TRP A 96 11.45 -14.56 4.69
CA TRP A 96 10.22 -14.00 5.26
C TRP A 96 9.78 -14.76 6.52
N LYS A 97 9.26 -14.01 7.48
CA LYS A 97 8.84 -14.49 8.80
C LYS A 97 7.53 -13.83 9.18
N MET A 98 6.49 -14.65 9.34
CA MET A 98 5.20 -14.22 9.89
C MET A 98 4.88 -15.00 11.17
N PRO A 99 4.21 -14.39 12.16
CA PRO A 99 3.82 -15.10 13.39
C PRO A 99 3.01 -16.37 13.12
N ALA A 100 2.20 -16.36 12.07
CA ALA A 100 1.37 -17.49 11.69
C ALA A 100 2.13 -18.69 11.11
N ASP A 101 3.47 -18.59 10.96
CA ASP A 101 4.35 -19.73 10.70
C ASP A 101 4.64 -20.56 11.97
N ILE A 102 4.25 -20.09 13.17
CA ILE A 102 4.39 -20.85 14.41
C ILE A 102 3.52 -22.11 14.36
N ARG A 103 4.13 -23.27 14.68
CA ARG A 103 3.46 -24.58 14.64
C ARG A 103 3.79 -25.41 15.85
N LEU A 104 2.81 -26.15 16.36
CA LEU A 104 3.00 -27.17 17.39
C LEU A 104 2.85 -28.56 16.76
N GLN A 105 3.88 -29.39 16.79
CA GLN A 105 3.78 -30.79 16.37
C GLN A 105 3.38 -31.66 17.55
N LEU A 106 2.43 -32.57 17.30
CA LEU A 106 1.96 -33.57 18.25
C LEU A 106 2.64 -34.90 17.91
N ARG A 107 3.47 -35.40 18.82
CA ARG A 107 4.03 -36.76 18.76
C ARG A 107 3.59 -37.54 19.98
N ASP A 108 3.69 -38.86 19.92
CA ASP A 108 3.12 -39.79 20.91
C ASP A 108 3.42 -39.39 22.37
N ASN A 109 4.66 -39.01 22.69
CA ASN A 109 5.07 -38.62 24.05
C ASN A 109 5.65 -37.20 24.16
N THR A 110 5.64 -36.40 23.09
CA THR A 110 6.32 -35.10 23.11
C THR A 110 5.60 -34.07 22.24
N LEU A 111 5.56 -32.84 22.72
CA LEU A 111 5.07 -31.68 22.00
C LEU A 111 6.25 -30.85 21.51
N ILE A 112 6.25 -30.46 20.23
CA ILE A 112 7.35 -29.66 19.65
C ILE A 112 6.79 -28.36 19.09
N LEU A 113 6.99 -27.25 19.81
CA LEU A 113 6.60 -25.92 19.36
C LEU A 113 7.73 -25.32 18.51
N SER A 114 7.47 -25.17 17.22
CA SER A 114 8.36 -24.50 16.27
C SER A 114 7.99 -23.03 16.14
N ASP A 115 8.94 -22.14 16.36
CA ASP A 115 8.75 -20.71 16.13
C ASP A 115 8.79 -20.36 14.63
N ASN A 116 8.41 -19.12 14.29
CA ASN A 116 8.48 -18.62 12.92
C ASN A 116 9.93 -18.52 12.38
N GLY A 117 10.92 -18.47 13.27
CA GLY A 117 12.35 -18.52 12.97
C GLY A 117 12.86 -19.92 12.61
N GLY A 118 12.08 -20.98 12.85
CA GLY A 118 12.47 -22.37 12.63
C GLY A 118 13.13 -23.05 13.84
N ARG A 119 13.12 -22.41 15.03
CA ARG A 119 13.63 -22.99 16.28
C ARG A 119 12.56 -23.85 16.94
N SER A 120 12.95 -24.98 17.50
CA SER A 120 12.04 -25.92 18.17
C SER A 120 12.21 -25.90 19.69
N LEU A 121 11.09 -25.81 20.41
CA LEU A 121 10.97 -25.97 21.85
C LEU A 121 10.26 -27.29 22.14
N TYR A 122 10.78 -28.05 23.08
CA TYR A 122 10.26 -29.36 23.46
C TYR A 122 9.49 -29.25 24.77
N PHE A 123 8.30 -29.83 24.80
CA PHE A 123 7.48 -30.00 26.00
C PHE A 123 7.08 -31.48 26.12
N GLU A 124 6.83 -31.91 27.35
CA GLU A 124 6.19 -33.19 27.61
C GLU A 124 4.75 -33.19 27.08
N HIS A 125 4.16 -34.38 26.90
CA HIS A 125 2.75 -34.48 26.54
C HIS A 125 1.87 -33.89 27.65
N LEU A 126 0.89 -33.07 27.28
CA LEU A 126 -0.06 -32.43 28.20
C LEU A 126 -1.44 -33.07 28.08
N PHE A 127 -2.04 -33.46 29.21
CA PHE A 127 -3.47 -33.80 29.29
C PHE A 127 -4.34 -32.53 29.27
N PRO A 128 -5.65 -32.63 28.98
CA PRO A 128 -6.55 -31.48 29.01
C PRO A 128 -6.50 -30.73 30.36
N GLY A 129 -6.25 -29.42 30.32
CA GLY A 129 -6.09 -28.56 31.50
C GLY A 129 -4.69 -28.49 32.11
N GLU A 130 -3.74 -29.30 31.65
CA GLU A 130 -2.35 -29.23 32.12
C GLU A 130 -1.54 -28.14 31.41
N ASP A 131 -0.51 -27.66 32.10
CA ASP A 131 0.49 -26.75 31.57
C ASP A 131 1.91 -27.32 31.64
N GLY A 132 2.76 -26.86 30.71
CA GLY A 132 4.19 -27.07 30.71
C GLY A 132 4.90 -25.73 30.65
N TYR A 133 5.90 -25.53 31.50
CA TYR A 133 6.70 -24.29 31.53
C TYR A 133 8.14 -24.53 31.13
N SER A 134 8.58 -23.86 30.06
CA SER A 134 9.99 -23.81 29.68
C SER A 134 10.68 -22.67 30.40
N ARG A 135 11.53 -23.00 31.38
CA ARG A 135 12.30 -22.02 32.16
C ARG A 135 13.31 -21.25 31.31
N SER A 136 13.98 -21.92 30.37
CA SER A 136 14.98 -21.29 29.50
C SER A 136 14.37 -20.27 28.54
N GLU A 137 13.10 -20.47 28.18
CA GLU A 137 12.39 -19.65 27.18
C GLU A 137 11.36 -18.72 27.82
N SER A 138 11.16 -18.84 29.14
CA SER A 138 10.11 -18.16 29.89
C SER A 138 8.74 -18.29 29.24
N LEU A 139 8.39 -19.50 28.80
CA LEU A 139 7.19 -19.77 28.00
C LEU A 139 6.34 -20.87 28.64
N TRP A 140 5.06 -20.58 28.85
CA TRP A 140 4.03 -21.55 29.19
C TRP A 140 3.35 -22.09 27.94
N LEU A 141 3.08 -23.38 27.92
CA LEU A 141 2.19 -24.06 26.99
C LEU A 141 1.11 -24.74 27.81
N VAL A 142 -0.16 -24.46 27.52
CA VAL A 142 -1.32 -25.00 28.23
C VAL A 142 -2.22 -25.71 27.24
N ARG A 143 -2.76 -26.87 27.61
CA ARG A 143 -3.79 -27.54 26.82
C ARG A 143 -5.17 -27.18 27.33
N GLY A 144 -6.08 -26.80 26.44
CA GLY A 144 -7.49 -26.56 26.77
C GLY A 144 -8.22 -27.80 27.28
N GLY A 145 -9.48 -27.64 27.65
CA GLY A 145 -10.36 -28.71 28.14
C GLY A 145 -10.89 -28.52 29.56
N VAL A 146 -10.63 -27.38 30.20
CA VAL A 146 -11.10 -27.08 31.57
C VAL A 146 -11.66 -25.67 31.67
N ALA A 147 -12.75 -25.52 32.41
CA ALA A 147 -13.37 -24.21 32.62
C ALA A 147 -12.48 -23.28 33.47
N LYS A 148 -11.84 -23.78 34.52
CA LYS A 148 -11.07 -22.96 35.47
C LYS A 148 -9.76 -23.66 35.81
N LEU A 149 -8.67 -22.90 35.86
CA LEU A 149 -7.42 -23.31 36.51
C LEU A 149 -7.52 -23.02 38.02
N ASP A 150 -6.76 -23.77 38.82
CA ASP A 150 -6.69 -23.56 40.26
C ASP A 150 -6.34 -22.11 40.62
N GLU A 151 -6.95 -21.57 41.68
CA GLU A 151 -6.78 -20.15 42.05
C GLU A 151 -5.34 -19.78 42.43
N GLY A 152 -4.53 -20.75 42.88
CA GLY A 152 -3.10 -20.58 43.13
C GLY A 152 -2.23 -20.61 41.87
N HIS A 153 -2.79 -20.94 40.71
CA HIS A 153 -2.04 -21.05 39.45
C HIS A 153 -1.67 -19.67 38.89
N ARG A 154 -0.41 -19.50 38.46
CA ARG A 154 0.10 -18.20 37.97
C ARG A 154 -0.66 -17.64 36.78
N LEU A 155 -1.26 -18.51 35.96
CA LEU A 155 -2.04 -18.14 34.78
C LEU A 155 -3.55 -18.07 35.06
N ALA A 156 -4.02 -18.30 36.30
CA ALA A 156 -5.46 -18.40 36.59
C ALA A 156 -6.24 -17.16 36.16
N ALA A 157 -5.74 -15.97 36.49
CA ALA A 157 -6.40 -14.70 36.12
C ALA A 157 -6.45 -14.50 34.59
N LEU A 158 -5.35 -14.81 33.90
CA LEU A 158 -5.25 -14.69 32.45
C LEU A 158 -6.10 -15.77 31.73
N TRP A 159 -6.21 -16.96 32.32
CA TRP A 159 -7.09 -18.03 31.84
C TRP A 159 -8.54 -17.59 31.89
N GLN A 160 -8.97 -17.00 33.02
CA GLN A 160 -10.37 -16.54 33.17
C GLN A 160 -10.76 -15.39 32.24
N ALA A 161 -9.79 -14.65 31.71
CA ALA A 161 -10.04 -13.63 30.69
C ALA A 161 -10.32 -14.23 29.29
N LEU A 162 -10.04 -15.53 29.06
CA LEU A 162 -10.35 -16.18 27.78
C LEU A 162 -11.84 -16.49 27.64
N PRO A 163 -12.41 -16.31 26.44
CA PRO A 163 -13.71 -16.86 26.06
C PRO A 163 -13.87 -18.33 26.47
N GLU A 164 -15.05 -18.70 26.94
CA GLU A 164 -15.32 -20.04 27.47
C GLU A 164 -15.08 -21.15 26.44
N GLU A 165 -15.49 -20.91 25.20
CA GLU A 165 -15.28 -21.84 24.07
C GLU A 165 -13.80 -22.18 23.85
N LEU A 166 -12.90 -21.20 24.07
CA LEU A 166 -11.46 -21.40 23.93
C LEU A 166 -10.88 -22.21 25.09
N ARG A 167 -11.42 -22.02 26.30
CA ARG A 167 -10.98 -22.76 27.51
C ARG A 167 -11.42 -24.22 27.48
N LEU A 168 -12.66 -24.47 27.05
CA LEU A 168 -13.26 -25.80 27.09
C LEU A 168 -12.79 -26.73 25.96
N SER A 169 -12.15 -26.22 24.91
CA SER A 169 -11.71 -27.05 23.79
C SER A 169 -10.45 -27.86 24.10
N PRO A 170 -10.51 -29.21 24.19
CA PRO A 170 -9.34 -30.05 24.47
C PRO A 170 -8.38 -30.19 23.28
N HIS A 171 -8.77 -29.63 22.13
CA HIS A 171 -8.02 -29.69 20.87
C HIS A 171 -7.17 -28.44 20.63
N ARG A 172 -7.32 -27.41 21.47
CA ARG A 172 -6.54 -26.17 21.41
C ARG A 172 -5.38 -26.20 22.40
N TYR A 173 -4.28 -25.62 21.97
CA TYR A 173 -3.14 -25.32 22.81
C TYR A 173 -2.98 -23.82 22.88
N LEU A 174 -2.56 -23.34 24.05
CA LEU A 174 -2.45 -21.94 24.40
C LEU A 174 -1.01 -21.70 24.85
N ALA A 175 -0.31 -20.77 24.23
CA ALA A 175 1.03 -20.40 24.69
C ALA A 175 1.05 -18.95 25.19
N THR A 176 1.84 -18.68 26.22
CA THR A 176 2.10 -17.32 26.66
C THR A 176 3.45 -17.23 27.33
N ASN A 177 4.14 -16.09 27.18
CA ASN A 177 5.41 -15.82 27.85
C ASN A 177 5.25 -14.92 29.08
N SER A 178 4.01 -14.60 29.44
CA SER A 178 3.70 -13.62 30.46
C SER A 178 2.39 -13.98 31.17
N PRO A 179 2.33 -13.94 32.51
CA PRO A 179 1.07 -14.07 33.24
C PRO A 179 0.04 -12.97 32.93
N GLN A 180 0.44 -11.90 32.22
CA GLN A 180 -0.46 -10.84 31.75
C GLN A 180 -0.88 -11.02 30.28
N GLY A 181 -0.39 -12.05 29.59
CA GLY A 181 -0.69 -12.34 28.19
C GLY A 181 0.19 -11.58 27.19
N PRO A 182 -0.16 -11.62 25.89
CA PRO A 182 -1.36 -12.27 25.33
C PRO A 182 -1.26 -13.81 25.30
N TRP A 183 -2.39 -14.47 25.07
CA TRP A 183 -2.48 -15.88 24.68
C TRP A 183 -2.25 -16.06 23.19
N TRP A 184 -1.46 -17.06 22.81
CA TRP A 184 -1.25 -17.51 21.45
C TRP A 184 -2.16 -18.72 21.20
N LEU A 185 -3.08 -18.61 20.25
CA LEU A 185 -4.06 -19.65 19.94
C LEU A 185 -3.49 -20.64 18.93
N LEU A 186 -3.12 -21.84 19.39
CA LEU A 186 -2.66 -22.94 18.53
C LEU A 186 -3.81 -23.89 18.25
N GLY A 187 -4.36 -23.81 17.04
CA GLY A 187 -5.51 -24.59 16.56
C GLY A 187 -5.21 -25.37 15.29
N TRP A 188 -6.08 -26.32 14.92
CA TRP A 188 -6.02 -27.00 13.61
C TRP A 188 -7.04 -26.42 12.60
N CYS A 189 -8.02 -25.65 13.09
CA CYS A 189 -9.13 -25.07 12.34
C CYS A 189 -9.13 -23.54 12.46
N GLU A 190 -9.51 -22.86 11.38
CA GLU A 190 -9.44 -21.40 11.19
C GLU A 190 -10.45 -20.60 12.03
N ARG A 191 -11.43 -21.28 12.62
CA ARG A 191 -12.35 -20.75 13.64
C ARG A 191 -12.41 -21.68 14.85
N VAL A 192 -13.01 -21.23 15.95
CA VAL A 192 -13.34 -22.12 17.07
C VAL A 192 -14.46 -23.05 16.59
N PRO A 193 -14.25 -24.38 16.56
CA PRO A 193 -15.36 -25.29 16.32
C PRO A 193 -16.33 -25.16 17.48
N GLU A 194 -17.63 -25.16 17.18
CA GLU A 194 -18.62 -25.17 18.26
C GLU A 194 -18.49 -26.46 19.08
N ALA A 195 -18.96 -26.45 20.34
CA ALA A 195 -18.85 -27.59 21.25
C ALA A 195 -19.41 -28.89 20.64
N ASP A 196 -20.40 -28.76 19.75
CA ASP A 196 -21.11 -29.87 19.11
C ASP A 196 -20.66 -30.12 17.64
N GLU A 197 -19.65 -29.40 17.16
CA GLU A 197 -19.15 -29.54 15.79
C GLU A 197 -18.36 -30.84 15.61
N VAL A 198 -18.74 -31.64 14.61
CA VAL A 198 -18.05 -32.90 14.29
C VAL A 198 -16.70 -32.59 13.63
N LEU A 199 -15.62 -32.80 14.39
CA LEU A 199 -14.27 -32.57 13.90
C LEU A 199 -13.82 -33.69 12.93
N PRO A 200 -12.98 -33.37 11.93
CA PRO A 200 -12.42 -34.37 11.04
C PRO A 200 -11.58 -35.38 11.82
N ALA A 201 -11.79 -36.66 11.54
CA ALA A 201 -11.04 -37.77 12.11
C ALA A 201 -10.24 -38.49 11.01
N PRO A 202 -8.91 -38.70 11.16
CA PRO A 202 -8.08 -38.25 12.27
C PRO A 202 -7.75 -36.75 12.18
N LEU A 203 -7.63 -36.09 13.35
CA LEU A 203 -7.13 -34.71 13.41
C LEU A 203 -5.67 -34.66 12.92
N PRO A 204 -5.24 -33.56 12.27
CA PRO A 204 -3.85 -33.39 11.89
C PRO A 204 -2.92 -33.48 13.11
N PRO A 205 -1.73 -34.10 12.97
CA PRO A 205 -0.73 -34.23 14.05
C PRO A 205 0.04 -32.91 14.29
N TYR A 206 -0.57 -31.77 13.99
CA TYR A 206 -0.01 -30.45 14.22
C TYR A 206 -1.10 -29.42 14.52
N ARG A 207 -0.71 -28.32 15.15
CA ARG A 207 -1.50 -27.10 15.33
C ARG A 207 -0.72 -25.93 14.74
N VAL A 208 -1.43 -24.94 14.22
CA VAL A 208 -0.87 -23.70 13.68
C VAL A 208 -1.38 -22.55 14.54
N LEU A 209 -0.62 -21.45 14.58
CA LEU A 209 -1.11 -20.23 15.22
C LEU A 209 -2.25 -19.64 14.39
N THR A 210 -3.44 -19.55 14.99
CA THR A 210 -4.65 -18.98 14.37
C THR A 210 -4.91 -17.54 14.80
N GLY A 211 -4.30 -17.10 15.90
CA GLY A 211 -4.47 -15.75 16.39
C GLY A 211 -3.88 -15.51 17.78
N LEU A 212 -4.10 -14.29 18.29
CA LEU A 212 -3.77 -13.88 19.65
C LEU A 212 -5.00 -13.35 20.37
N VAL A 213 -5.04 -13.50 21.69
CA VAL A 213 -6.05 -12.90 22.56
C VAL A 213 -5.35 -12.23 23.73
N ASP A 214 -5.58 -10.94 23.95
CA ASP A 214 -5.05 -10.28 25.14
C ASP A 214 -5.97 -10.46 26.37
N ARG A 215 -5.51 -10.04 27.54
CA ARG A 215 -6.29 -10.10 28.79
C ARG A 215 -7.55 -9.22 28.77
N PHE A 216 -7.69 -8.36 27.77
CA PHE A 216 -8.84 -7.49 27.57
C PHE A 216 -9.79 -8.04 26.52
N GLY A 217 -9.64 -9.30 26.08
CA GLY A 217 -10.54 -9.94 25.11
C GLY A 217 -10.35 -9.47 23.66
N ARG A 218 -9.38 -8.59 23.38
CA ARG A 218 -9.07 -8.15 22.01
C ARG A 218 -8.36 -9.29 21.28
N THR A 219 -8.69 -9.47 20.00
CA THR A 219 -8.18 -10.59 19.20
C THR A 219 -7.41 -10.10 17.98
N GLN A 220 -6.31 -10.79 17.66
CA GLN A 220 -5.72 -10.75 16.32
C GLN A 220 -6.01 -12.10 15.66
N THR A 221 -6.56 -12.09 14.45
CA THR A 221 -7.01 -13.30 13.76
C THR A 221 -6.38 -13.39 12.38
N PHE A 222 -5.84 -14.54 12.02
CA PHE A 222 -5.31 -14.81 10.69
C PHE A 222 -6.38 -15.51 9.83
N HIS A 223 -6.68 -14.94 8.67
CA HIS A 223 -7.64 -15.48 7.71
C HIS A 223 -6.90 -16.17 6.58
N ARG A 224 -7.25 -17.44 6.34
CA ARG A 224 -6.67 -18.24 5.27
C ARG A 224 -7.66 -18.38 4.12
N GLU A 225 -7.12 -18.55 2.92
CA GLU A 225 -7.93 -18.79 1.73
C GLU A 225 -8.49 -20.22 1.77
N ALA A 226 -9.81 -20.37 1.65
CA ALA A 226 -10.44 -21.68 1.74
C ALA A 226 -10.17 -22.54 0.49
N ALA A 227 -10.10 -21.93 -0.70
CA ALA A 227 -10.01 -22.64 -1.96
C ALA A 227 -9.26 -21.85 -3.05
N GLY A 228 -8.86 -22.55 -4.12
CA GLY A 228 -8.15 -21.94 -5.25
C GLY A 228 -6.63 -21.99 -5.12
N GLU A 229 -5.94 -21.17 -5.92
CA GLU A 229 -4.47 -21.20 -6.08
C GLU A 229 -3.71 -20.90 -4.77
N PHE A 230 -4.34 -20.16 -3.84
CA PHE A 230 -3.76 -19.80 -2.55
C PHE A 230 -4.35 -20.58 -1.37
N SER A 231 -5.06 -21.69 -1.61
CA SER A 231 -5.73 -22.46 -0.56
C SER A 231 -4.79 -22.80 0.61
N GLY A 232 -5.22 -22.47 1.83
CA GLY A 232 -4.46 -22.64 3.07
C GLY A 232 -3.44 -21.53 3.36
N GLU A 233 -3.15 -20.62 2.44
CA GLU A 233 -2.29 -19.47 2.69
C GLU A 233 -3.06 -18.32 3.35
N ILE A 234 -2.35 -17.45 4.06
CA ILE A 234 -2.96 -16.33 4.78
C ILE A 234 -3.17 -15.16 3.81
N THR A 235 -4.44 -14.90 3.50
CA THR A 235 -4.87 -13.82 2.60
C THR A 235 -5.49 -12.65 3.36
N GLY A 236 -5.68 -12.76 4.68
CA GLY A 236 -6.12 -11.63 5.50
C GLY A 236 -5.72 -11.71 6.96
N VAL A 237 -5.77 -10.56 7.65
CA VAL A 237 -5.52 -10.42 9.09
C VAL A 237 -6.51 -9.43 9.68
N THR A 238 -7.21 -9.80 10.75
CA THR A 238 -7.87 -8.82 11.63
C THR A 238 -6.95 -8.53 12.80
N ASP A 239 -6.65 -7.27 13.10
CA ASP A 239 -5.82 -6.92 14.24
C ASP A 239 -6.61 -6.65 15.53
N GLY A 240 -5.89 -6.39 16.64
CA GLY A 240 -6.50 -6.10 17.94
C GLY A 240 -7.30 -4.81 18.04
N ALA A 241 -7.39 -4.01 16.97
CA ALA A 241 -8.24 -2.84 16.84
C ALA A 241 -9.46 -3.09 15.93
N GLY A 242 -9.67 -4.33 15.46
CA GLY A 242 -10.76 -4.69 14.56
C GLY A 242 -10.53 -4.32 13.10
N ARG A 243 -9.33 -3.85 12.74
CA ARG A 243 -9.00 -3.49 11.37
C ARG A 243 -8.76 -4.74 10.54
N HIS A 244 -9.40 -4.80 9.37
CA HIS A 244 -9.23 -5.93 8.45
C HIS A 244 -8.21 -5.58 7.37
N PHE A 245 -7.17 -6.41 7.28
CA PHE A 245 -6.12 -6.32 6.29
C PHE A 245 -6.24 -7.48 5.30
N ARG A 246 -6.11 -7.20 4.00
CA ARG A 246 -5.94 -8.19 2.95
C ARG A 246 -4.48 -8.28 2.54
N LEU A 247 -3.93 -9.49 2.58
CA LEU A 247 -2.62 -9.84 2.06
C LEU A 247 -2.83 -10.33 0.62
N VAL A 248 -2.37 -9.56 -0.35
CA VAL A 248 -2.39 -9.98 -1.76
C VAL A 248 -1.16 -10.84 -1.98
N LEU A 249 -1.39 -12.05 -2.45
CA LEU A 249 -0.37 -13.03 -2.75
C LEU A 249 -0.18 -13.12 -4.27
N THR A 250 1.01 -13.53 -4.70
CA THR A 250 1.33 -13.81 -6.09
C THR A 250 2.10 -15.12 -6.20
N THR A 251 1.84 -15.89 -7.25
CA THR A 251 2.54 -17.17 -7.49
C THR A 251 3.81 -16.99 -8.32
N GLN A 252 4.64 -18.03 -8.40
CA GLN A 252 5.84 -18.01 -9.23
C GLN A 252 5.47 -17.82 -10.71
N ALA A 253 4.41 -18.49 -11.18
CA ALA A 253 3.93 -18.39 -12.55
C ALA A 253 3.42 -16.97 -12.87
N GLN A 254 2.65 -16.37 -11.96
CA GLN A 254 2.18 -14.99 -12.11
C GLN A 254 3.35 -13.99 -12.19
N ARG A 255 4.36 -14.14 -11.32
CA ARG A 255 5.57 -13.29 -11.37
C ARG A 255 6.41 -13.50 -12.63
N ALA A 256 6.48 -14.75 -13.14
CA ALA A 256 7.16 -15.03 -14.40
C ALA A 256 6.44 -14.36 -15.58
N GLU A 257 5.11 -14.37 -15.58
CA GLU A 257 4.31 -13.68 -16.57
C GLU A 257 4.46 -12.16 -16.48
N GLU A 258 4.39 -11.59 -15.28
CA GLU A 258 4.65 -10.17 -15.05
C GLU A 258 6.04 -9.77 -15.54
N ALA A 259 7.07 -10.58 -15.26
CA ALA A 259 8.44 -10.33 -15.72
C ALA A 259 8.55 -10.40 -17.26
N ARG A 260 7.83 -11.33 -17.92
CA ARG A 260 7.75 -11.38 -19.38
C ARG A 260 7.07 -10.15 -19.95
N GLN A 261 5.95 -9.74 -19.38
CA GLN A 261 5.25 -8.52 -19.82
C GLN A 261 6.09 -7.26 -19.62
N GLN A 262 6.84 -7.18 -18.52
CA GLN A 262 7.81 -6.11 -18.28
C GLN A 262 8.98 -6.13 -19.28
N ALA A 263 9.51 -7.30 -19.64
CA ALA A 263 10.56 -7.41 -20.65
C ALA A 263 10.06 -7.01 -22.05
N ILE A 264 8.85 -7.46 -22.43
CA ILE A 264 8.20 -7.09 -23.70
C ILE A 264 7.97 -5.58 -23.77
N SER A 265 7.41 -4.99 -22.72
CA SER A 265 7.17 -3.53 -22.64
C SER A 265 8.45 -2.70 -22.54
N GLY A 266 9.51 -3.26 -21.96
CA GLY A 266 10.83 -2.63 -21.82
C GLY A 266 11.80 -2.90 -22.99
N GLY A 267 11.37 -3.60 -24.04
CA GLY A 267 12.21 -3.91 -25.21
C GLY A 267 13.46 -4.72 -24.90
N THR A 268 13.44 -5.53 -23.83
CA THR A 268 14.57 -6.35 -23.36
C THR A 268 14.30 -7.82 -23.60
N GLU A 269 15.37 -8.61 -23.79
CA GLU A 269 15.26 -10.08 -23.87
C GLU A 269 14.51 -10.62 -22.65
N PRO A 270 13.57 -11.58 -22.82
CA PRO A 270 12.81 -12.15 -21.73
C PRO A 270 13.75 -12.62 -20.63
N SER A 271 13.61 -12.05 -19.42
CA SER A 271 14.43 -12.50 -18.30
C SER A 271 14.20 -14.01 -18.09
N ALA A 272 15.24 -14.76 -17.73
CA ALA A 272 15.16 -16.18 -17.40
C ALA A 272 14.45 -16.42 -16.04
N PHE A 273 13.34 -15.72 -15.80
CA PHE A 273 12.50 -15.89 -14.63
C PHE A 273 11.68 -17.17 -14.81
N PRO A 274 11.89 -18.20 -13.99
CA PRO A 274 11.30 -19.51 -14.25
C PRO A 274 9.81 -19.51 -13.91
N ASP A 275 8.98 -20.20 -14.71
CA ASP A 275 7.56 -20.37 -14.42
C ASP A 275 7.30 -21.21 -13.17
N THR A 276 8.24 -22.10 -12.85
CA THR A 276 8.14 -23.02 -11.71
C THR A 276 9.43 -22.98 -10.90
N LEU A 277 9.30 -23.14 -9.58
CA LEU A 277 10.45 -23.37 -8.72
C LEU A 277 10.79 -24.86 -8.68
N PRO A 278 12.07 -25.22 -8.52
CA PRO A 278 12.45 -26.60 -8.23
C PRO A 278 11.73 -27.10 -6.96
N GLY A 279 11.39 -28.39 -6.92
CA GLY A 279 10.71 -28.99 -5.75
C GLY A 279 11.49 -28.87 -4.43
N TYR A 280 12.80 -28.60 -4.52
CA TYR A 280 13.66 -28.22 -3.41
C TYR A 280 14.62 -27.11 -3.86
N THR A 281 14.65 -26.01 -3.11
CA THR A 281 15.66 -24.95 -3.28
C THR A 281 16.83 -25.18 -2.33
N GLU A 282 17.91 -24.41 -2.50
CA GLU A 282 19.04 -24.38 -1.57
C GLU A 282 18.63 -24.01 -0.11
N TYR A 283 17.43 -23.47 0.07
CA TYR A 283 16.84 -23.04 1.34
C TYR A 283 15.66 -23.91 1.78
N GLY A 284 15.35 -24.99 1.06
CA GLY A 284 14.25 -25.91 1.35
C GLY A 284 13.11 -25.86 0.35
N ARG A 285 12.04 -26.60 0.64
CA ARG A 285 10.84 -26.64 -0.20
C ARG A 285 10.16 -25.27 -0.16
N ASP A 286 10.02 -24.66 -1.32
CA ASP A 286 9.40 -23.34 -1.54
C ASP A 286 8.10 -23.53 -2.32
N ASN A 287 7.00 -22.94 -1.86
CA ASN A 287 5.69 -23.01 -2.51
C ASN A 287 5.57 -22.05 -3.70
N GLY A 288 6.54 -21.14 -3.89
CA GLY A 288 6.54 -20.13 -4.95
C GLY A 288 5.62 -18.94 -4.69
N ILE A 289 4.98 -18.89 -3.52
CA ILE A 289 4.03 -17.84 -3.14
C ILE A 289 4.79 -16.69 -2.49
N ARG A 290 4.47 -15.45 -2.89
CA ARG A 290 5.06 -14.22 -2.35
C ARG A 290 3.97 -13.22 -2.01
N LEU A 291 4.25 -12.35 -1.04
CA LEU A 291 3.39 -11.21 -0.73
C LEU A 291 3.61 -10.11 -1.78
N SER A 292 2.54 -9.65 -2.41
CA SER A 292 2.55 -8.58 -3.42
C SER A 292 1.82 -7.30 -2.98
N ALA A 293 1.07 -7.31 -1.87
CA ALA A 293 0.60 -6.10 -1.19
C ALA A 293 -0.05 -6.41 0.16
N VAL A 294 -0.13 -5.41 1.03
CA VAL A 294 -1.01 -5.43 2.21
C VAL A 294 -1.94 -4.24 2.17
N TRP A 295 -3.23 -4.50 2.33
CA TRP A 295 -4.30 -3.51 2.23
C TRP A 295 -5.15 -3.48 3.45
N LEU A 296 -5.38 -2.31 4.02
CA LEU A 296 -6.49 -2.10 4.91
C LEU A 296 -7.79 -2.08 4.11
N THR A 297 -8.64 -3.07 4.31
CA THR A 297 -9.95 -3.19 3.64
C THR A 297 -11.10 -2.71 4.50
N HIS A 298 -10.93 -2.69 5.83
CA HIS A 298 -11.92 -2.18 6.77
C HIS A 298 -11.21 -1.59 7.98
N ASP A 299 -11.67 -0.44 8.45
CA ASP A 299 -11.28 0.12 9.73
C ASP A 299 -12.52 0.60 10.48
N PRO A 300 -12.81 0.04 11.67
CA PRO A 300 -13.87 0.51 12.54
C PRO A 300 -13.76 2.01 12.90
N GLU A 301 -12.56 2.55 13.06
CA GLU A 301 -12.33 3.95 13.44
C GLU A 301 -12.57 4.94 12.28
N TYR A 302 -12.38 4.49 11.04
CA TYR A 302 -12.55 5.30 9.83
C TYR A 302 -13.37 4.54 8.79
N PRO A 303 -14.68 4.35 9.04
CA PRO A 303 -15.55 3.43 8.32
C PRO A 303 -15.90 3.89 6.90
N ASP A 304 -15.18 4.87 6.34
CA ASP A 304 -15.37 5.47 5.02
C ASP A 304 -15.16 4.42 3.91
N SER A 305 -16.17 3.59 3.75
CA SER A 305 -16.41 2.60 2.71
C SER A 305 -16.87 3.37 1.50
N LEU A 306 -15.94 3.61 0.58
CA LEU A 306 -16.37 4.05 -0.72
C LEU A 306 -17.26 2.99 -1.34
N PRO A 307 -18.28 3.43 -2.09
CA PRO A 307 -19.05 2.50 -2.88
C PRO A 307 -18.11 1.68 -3.77
N ALA A 308 -18.39 0.39 -3.91
CA ALA A 308 -17.57 -0.48 -4.74
C ALA A 308 -17.60 0.01 -6.19
N VAL A 309 -16.43 -0.02 -6.84
CA VAL A 309 -16.36 0.17 -8.30
C VAL A 309 -16.73 -1.14 -8.96
N GLU A 310 -17.78 -1.12 -9.78
CA GLU A 310 -18.19 -2.27 -10.58
C GLU A 310 -18.08 -1.93 -12.06
N TRP A 311 -17.35 -2.77 -12.79
CA TRP A 311 -17.21 -2.66 -14.23
C TRP A 311 -18.31 -3.48 -14.89
N LEU A 312 -19.15 -2.81 -15.68
CA LEU A 312 -20.24 -3.43 -16.38
C LEU A 312 -19.73 -4.03 -17.68
N ALA A 313 -20.12 -5.27 -17.97
CA ALA A 313 -19.76 -5.95 -19.20
C ALA A 313 -20.94 -6.72 -19.79
N TYR A 314 -20.98 -6.85 -21.13
CA TYR A 314 -21.88 -7.79 -21.82
C TYR A 314 -21.10 -8.91 -22.50
N GLY A 315 -21.76 -10.06 -22.67
CA GLY A 315 -21.23 -11.19 -23.45
C GLY A 315 -19.90 -11.71 -22.92
N SER A 316 -18.89 -11.83 -23.80
CA SER A 316 -17.56 -12.39 -23.49
C SER A 316 -16.64 -11.44 -22.69
N GLY A 317 -17.20 -10.57 -21.85
CA GLY A 317 -16.43 -9.66 -20.99
C GLY A 317 -16.15 -8.28 -21.59
N TYR A 318 -16.94 -7.82 -22.58
CA TYR A 318 -16.76 -6.49 -23.16
C TYR A 318 -17.25 -5.40 -22.23
N LEU A 319 -16.36 -4.47 -21.87
CA LEU A 319 -16.68 -3.33 -21.01
C LEU A 319 -17.70 -2.41 -21.69
N THR A 320 -18.84 -2.24 -21.03
CA THR A 320 -19.95 -1.37 -21.44
C THR A 320 -20.05 -0.12 -20.60
N GLY A 321 -19.53 -0.15 -19.37
CA GLY A 321 -19.63 0.97 -18.47
C GLY A 321 -19.01 0.71 -17.12
N MET A 322 -19.22 1.66 -16.21
CA MET A 322 -18.76 1.61 -14.84
C MET A 322 -19.78 2.28 -13.92
N LYS A 323 -20.06 1.65 -12.78
CA LYS A 323 -20.84 2.23 -11.69
C LYS A 323 -20.02 2.31 -10.41
N LEU A 324 -20.36 3.30 -9.59
CA LEU A 324 -19.83 3.50 -8.26
C LEU A 324 -20.96 3.23 -7.26
N GLY A 325 -20.92 2.08 -6.59
CA GLY A 325 -22.07 1.54 -5.88
C GLY A 325 -23.19 1.23 -6.85
N ASP A 326 -24.39 1.72 -6.56
CA ASP A 326 -25.55 1.58 -7.44
C ASP A 326 -25.70 2.73 -8.46
N THR A 327 -24.76 3.68 -8.48
CA THR A 327 -24.81 4.84 -9.38
C THR A 327 -23.96 4.59 -10.64
N PRO A 328 -24.56 4.40 -11.83
CA PRO A 328 -23.80 4.38 -13.08
C PRO A 328 -23.18 5.74 -13.37
N LEU A 329 -21.90 5.75 -13.76
CA LEU A 329 -21.15 6.99 -14.03
C LEU A 329 -20.68 7.08 -15.48
N VAL A 330 -20.14 5.99 -16.04
CA VAL A 330 -19.53 5.99 -17.36
C VAL A 330 -20.14 4.90 -18.23
N ASP A 331 -20.45 5.24 -19.47
CA ASP A 331 -20.85 4.29 -20.51
C ASP A 331 -19.86 4.30 -21.67
N PHE A 332 -19.63 3.13 -22.27
CA PHE A 332 -18.75 2.91 -23.41
C PHE A 332 -19.50 2.25 -24.56
N THR A 333 -19.38 2.84 -25.75
CA THR A 333 -19.67 2.16 -27.02
C THR A 333 -18.37 1.74 -27.67
N ARG A 334 -18.37 0.55 -28.27
CA ARG A 334 -17.20 0.00 -28.94
C ARG A 334 -17.53 -0.45 -30.36
N ASP A 335 -16.52 -0.43 -31.23
CA ASP A 335 -16.64 -1.01 -32.56
C ASP A 335 -16.48 -2.54 -32.55
N ARG A 336 -16.59 -3.15 -33.74
CA ARG A 336 -16.39 -4.60 -33.95
C ARG A 336 -14.98 -5.12 -33.63
N LEU A 337 -14.01 -4.22 -33.43
CA LEU A 337 -12.64 -4.55 -33.01
C LEU A 337 -12.43 -4.25 -31.52
N HIS A 338 -13.52 -4.00 -30.78
CA HIS A 338 -13.55 -3.72 -29.35
C HIS A 338 -12.80 -2.46 -28.93
N ARG A 339 -12.62 -1.51 -29.85
CA ARG A 339 -12.05 -0.19 -29.56
C ARG A 339 -13.16 0.76 -29.15
N GLU A 340 -12.89 1.62 -28.18
CA GLU A 340 -13.83 2.65 -27.72
C GLU A 340 -14.13 3.65 -28.85
N THR A 341 -15.41 3.82 -29.18
CA THR A 341 -15.89 4.79 -30.19
C THR A 341 -16.74 5.90 -29.59
N LEU A 342 -17.38 5.65 -28.45
CA LEU A 342 -18.08 6.66 -27.67
C LEU A 342 -17.83 6.41 -26.19
N ARG A 343 -17.65 7.49 -25.43
CA ARG A 343 -17.72 7.49 -23.98
C ARG A 343 -18.66 8.58 -23.51
N SER A 344 -19.53 8.25 -22.57
CA SER A 344 -20.46 9.20 -21.96
C SER A 344 -20.26 9.27 -20.45
N PHE A 345 -20.39 10.47 -19.87
CA PHE A 345 -20.36 10.74 -18.43
C PHE A 345 -21.24 11.96 -18.12
N GLY A 346 -22.47 11.76 -17.66
CA GLY A 346 -23.44 12.85 -17.52
C GLY A 346 -23.65 13.57 -18.86
N ARG A 347 -23.32 14.87 -18.92
CA ARG A 347 -23.38 15.66 -20.18
C ARG A 347 -22.11 15.59 -21.02
N TYR A 348 -21.06 14.92 -20.57
CA TYR A 348 -19.85 14.71 -21.35
C TYR A 348 -20.05 13.59 -22.37
N GLU A 349 -19.70 13.83 -23.63
CA GLU A 349 -19.60 12.79 -24.65
C GLU A 349 -18.30 12.95 -25.43
N LEU A 350 -17.54 11.85 -25.56
CA LEU A 350 -16.34 11.77 -26.38
C LEU A 350 -16.53 10.74 -27.49
N THR A 351 -16.52 11.21 -28.73
CA THR A 351 -16.47 10.36 -29.92
C THR A 351 -15.04 10.13 -30.35
N THR A 352 -14.64 8.86 -30.47
CA THR A 352 -13.31 8.46 -30.92
C THR A 352 -13.42 7.75 -32.27
N ALA A 353 -12.58 8.15 -33.23
CA ALA A 353 -12.46 7.44 -34.51
C ALA A 353 -11.01 7.02 -34.77
N TYR A 354 -10.87 5.97 -35.56
CA TYR A 354 -9.59 5.34 -35.89
C TYR A 354 -9.42 5.25 -37.39
N THR A 355 -8.16 5.30 -37.84
CA THR A 355 -7.81 5.01 -39.23
C THR A 355 -8.09 3.53 -39.56
N PRO A 356 -8.14 3.14 -40.84
CA PRO A 356 -8.22 1.73 -41.24
C PRO A 356 -7.07 0.88 -40.68
N ALA A 357 -5.87 1.46 -40.52
CA ALA A 357 -4.71 0.83 -39.90
C ALA A 357 -4.82 0.72 -38.36
N GLY A 358 -5.85 1.32 -37.76
CA GLY A 358 -6.17 1.25 -36.35
C GLY A 358 -5.53 2.30 -35.45
N GLN A 359 -4.88 3.31 -36.05
CA GLN A 359 -4.34 4.44 -35.30
C GLN A 359 -5.45 5.41 -34.89
N LEU A 360 -5.29 6.07 -33.75
CA LEU A 360 -6.21 7.11 -33.29
C LEU A 360 -6.25 8.23 -34.31
N GLN A 361 -7.43 8.56 -34.84
CA GLN A 361 -7.59 9.60 -35.86
C GLN A 361 -8.17 10.89 -35.28
N ARG A 362 -9.16 10.78 -34.40
CA ARG A 362 -9.84 11.93 -33.80
C ARG A 362 -10.47 11.58 -32.47
N GLN A 363 -10.46 12.55 -31.57
CA GLN A 363 -11.18 12.56 -30.32
C GLN A 363 -11.95 13.87 -30.26
N HIS A 364 -13.27 13.82 -30.49
CA HIS A 364 -14.13 14.98 -30.50
C HIS A 364 -15.14 14.90 -29.37
N LEU A 365 -15.31 16.01 -28.68
CA LEU A 365 -16.28 16.17 -27.63
C LEU A 365 -17.58 16.72 -28.21
N ASN A 366 -18.65 16.64 -27.43
CA ASN A 366 -19.87 17.40 -27.69
C ASN A 366 -19.72 18.92 -27.45
N SER A 367 -18.51 19.38 -27.14
CA SER A 367 -18.07 20.79 -27.12
C SER A 367 -16.71 20.89 -27.81
N LEU A 368 -16.57 21.78 -28.79
CA LEU A 368 -15.38 21.83 -29.65
C LEU A 368 -14.07 22.10 -28.89
N GLN A 369 -14.10 22.69 -27.70
CA GLN A 369 -12.92 23.30 -27.04
C GLN A 369 -11.69 22.38 -26.93
N TYR A 370 -11.89 21.08 -26.74
CA TYR A 370 -10.81 20.10 -26.56
C TYR A 370 -10.76 19.03 -27.64
N ASP A 371 -11.41 19.28 -28.79
CA ASP A 371 -11.32 18.41 -29.96
C ASP A 371 -9.86 18.26 -30.40
N ARG A 372 -9.48 17.03 -30.76
CA ARG A 372 -8.15 16.71 -31.27
C ARG A 372 -8.23 15.81 -32.48
N ASP A 373 -7.59 16.23 -33.56
CA ASP A 373 -7.33 15.42 -34.75
C ASP A 373 -5.85 15.03 -34.79
N TYR A 374 -5.59 13.77 -35.12
CA TYR A 374 -4.26 13.15 -35.11
C TYR A 374 -3.90 12.72 -36.54
N THR A 375 -2.72 13.12 -37.00
CA THR A 375 -2.18 12.71 -38.31
C THR A 375 -0.89 11.92 -38.12
N TRP A 376 -0.82 10.78 -38.79
CA TRP A 376 0.32 9.87 -38.74
C TRP A 376 0.98 9.80 -40.11
N ASN A 377 2.29 9.56 -40.15
CA ASN A 377 2.97 9.24 -41.41
C ASN A 377 2.94 7.72 -41.68
N ASP A 378 3.45 7.32 -42.84
CA ASP A 378 3.49 5.91 -43.28
C ASP A 378 4.37 5.02 -42.38
N ASN A 379 5.30 5.60 -41.62
CA ASN A 379 6.12 4.91 -40.63
C ASN A 379 5.39 4.70 -39.30
N GLY A 380 4.18 5.24 -39.14
CA GLY A 380 3.40 5.16 -37.92
C GLY A 380 3.76 6.19 -36.86
N GLU A 381 4.52 7.24 -37.21
CA GLU A 381 4.88 8.33 -36.29
C GLU A 381 3.81 9.41 -36.29
N LEU A 382 3.52 9.98 -35.11
CA LEU A 382 2.54 11.06 -34.96
C LEU A 382 3.12 12.38 -35.45
N ILE A 383 2.76 12.82 -36.65
CA ILE A 383 3.34 14.04 -37.25
C ILE A 383 2.53 15.30 -37.01
N ARG A 384 1.27 15.19 -36.57
CA ARG A 384 0.44 16.36 -36.26
C ARG A 384 -0.65 16.06 -35.24
N ILE A 385 -0.86 17.00 -34.32
CA ILE A 385 -2.07 17.13 -33.51
C ILE A 385 -2.70 18.49 -33.81
N SER A 386 -3.96 18.52 -34.23
CA SER A 386 -4.73 19.74 -34.46
C SER A 386 -5.82 19.86 -33.41
N SER A 387 -5.89 21.02 -32.74
CA SER A 387 -6.99 21.42 -31.87
C SER A 387 -7.64 22.70 -32.44
N PRO A 388 -8.82 23.12 -31.94
CA PRO A 388 -9.46 24.35 -32.43
C PRO A 388 -8.62 25.61 -32.28
N ARG A 389 -7.67 25.62 -31.32
CA ARG A 389 -6.85 26.81 -31.00
C ARG A 389 -5.42 26.70 -31.51
N GLN A 390 -4.89 25.50 -31.71
CA GLN A 390 -3.47 25.29 -32.00
C GLN A 390 -3.25 24.01 -32.82
N THR A 391 -2.30 24.06 -33.74
CA THR A 391 -1.72 22.87 -34.37
C THR A 391 -0.29 22.68 -33.88
N ARG A 392 0.04 21.44 -33.49
CA ARG A 392 1.42 21.00 -33.22
C ARG A 392 1.83 19.99 -34.27
N SER A 393 2.94 20.26 -34.96
CA SER A 393 3.54 19.35 -35.95
C SER A 393 4.89 18.85 -35.44
N TYR A 394 5.17 17.57 -35.64
CA TYR A 394 6.35 16.89 -35.09
C TYR A 394 7.28 16.46 -36.22
N SER A 395 8.58 16.61 -35.99
CA SER A 395 9.63 16.12 -36.88
C SER A 395 10.44 15.04 -36.17
N TYR A 396 10.81 13.99 -36.91
CA TYR A 396 11.57 12.86 -36.40
C TYR A 396 12.84 12.65 -37.21
N SER A 397 13.85 12.09 -36.55
CA SER A 397 15.05 11.55 -37.20
C SER A 397 14.74 10.20 -37.85
N THR A 398 15.66 9.69 -38.66
CA THR A 398 15.54 8.37 -39.29
C THR A 398 15.47 7.20 -38.29
N THR A 399 15.84 7.42 -37.03
CA THR A 399 15.74 6.45 -35.94
C THR A 399 14.51 6.65 -35.05
N GLY A 400 13.57 7.53 -35.44
CA GLY A 400 12.32 7.78 -34.72
C GLY A 400 12.43 8.72 -33.52
N ARG A 401 13.57 9.39 -33.32
CA ARG A 401 13.71 10.39 -32.24
C ARG A 401 13.12 11.72 -32.66
N LEU A 402 12.40 12.39 -31.75
CA LEU A 402 11.85 13.72 -31.95
C LEU A 402 12.98 14.74 -32.15
N THR A 403 12.99 15.42 -33.30
CA THR A 403 14.00 16.43 -33.67
C THR A 403 13.46 17.85 -33.62
N GLY A 404 12.15 18.02 -33.52
CA GLY A 404 11.56 19.34 -33.30
C GLY A 404 10.05 19.34 -33.30
N VAL A 405 9.51 20.41 -32.74
CA VAL A 405 8.07 20.70 -32.67
C VAL A 405 7.81 22.06 -33.30
N HIS A 406 6.85 22.10 -34.21
CA HIS A 406 6.36 23.33 -34.82
C HIS A 406 4.93 23.58 -34.35
N THR A 407 4.76 24.65 -33.58
CA THR A 407 3.48 25.09 -33.03
C THR A 407 2.95 26.28 -33.82
N THR A 408 1.73 26.16 -34.32
CA THR A 408 1.02 27.26 -34.98
C THR A 408 -0.36 27.52 -34.34
N ALA A 409 -0.69 28.79 -34.14
CA ALA A 409 -2.01 29.27 -33.73
C ALA A 409 -2.25 30.65 -34.36
N ALA A 410 -3.43 31.26 -34.15
CA ALA A 410 -3.80 32.53 -34.79
C ALA A 410 -2.75 33.65 -34.63
N ASN A 411 -2.04 33.70 -33.49
CA ASN A 411 -1.00 34.69 -33.20
C ASN A 411 0.30 34.02 -32.70
N LEU A 412 0.56 32.77 -33.07
CA LEU A 412 1.72 32.01 -32.58
C LEU A 412 2.32 31.21 -33.74
N ASP A 413 3.61 31.36 -33.96
CA ASP A 413 4.39 30.52 -34.87
C ASP A 413 5.76 30.27 -34.22
N ILE A 414 5.89 29.14 -33.52
CA ILE A 414 7.09 28.80 -32.75
C ILE A 414 7.61 27.45 -33.22
N ARG A 415 8.92 27.39 -33.47
CA ARG A 415 9.63 26.16 -33.81
C ARG A 415 10.64 25.89 -32.70
N ILE A 416 10.59 24.71 -32.10
CA ILE A 416 11.50 24.30 -31.02
C ILE A 416 12.30 23.10 -31.55
N PRO A 417 13.61 23.24 -31.81
CA PRO A 417 14.45 22.12 -32.21
C PRO A 417 14.87 21.29 -30.99
N TYR A 418 14.98 19.98 -31.19
CA TYR A 418 15.51 19.06 -30.19
C TYR A 418 16.73 18.34 -30.74
N ALA A 419 17.80 18.34 -29.97
CA ALA A 419 19.03 17.63 -30.27
C ALA A 419 19.20 16.45 -29.31
N THR A 420 19.67 15.32 -29.83
CA THR A 420 20.09 14.17 -29.02
C THR A 420 21.50 13.76 -29.43
N ASP A 421 22.29 13.28 -28.47
CA ASP A 421 23.58 12.66 -28.76
C ASP A 421 23.39 11.25 -29.36
N PRO A 422 24.46 10.57 -29.82
CA PRO A 422 24.33 9.22 -30.39
C PRO A 422 23.68 8.19 -29.43
N ALA A 423 23.88 8.34 -28.11
CA ALA A 423 23.28 7.47 -27.10
C ALA A 423 21.80 7.74 -26.86
N GLY A 424 21.29 8.91 -27.28
CA GLY A 424 19.88 9.30 -27.12
C GLY A 424 19.61 10.21 -25.96
N ASN A 425 20.64 10.73 -25.31
CA ASN A 425 20.47 11.75 -24.30
C ASN A 425 20.10 13.07 -24.97
N ARG A 426 19.11 13.77 -24.41
CA ARG A 426 18.75 15.11 -24.84
C ARG A 426 19.92 16.07 -24.56
N LEU A 427 20.29 16.84 -25.57
CA LEU A 427 21.29 17.90 -25.46
C LEU A 427 20.61 19.23 -25.09
N PRO A 428 21.37 20.21 -24.56
CA PRO A 428 20.85 21.54 -24.30
C PRO A 428 20.17 22.12 -25.53
N ASP A 429 19.12 22.90 -25.31
CA ASP A 429 18.35 23.52 -26.40
C ASP A 429 19.28 24.34 -27.31
N PRO A 430 19.38 23.98 -28.62
CA PRO A 430 20.25 24.68 -29.56
C PRO A 430 19.91 26.16 -29.73
N GLU A 431 18.66 26.58 -29.52
CA GLU A 431 18.27 27.99 -29.61
C GLU A 431 18.67 28.79 -28.36
N LEU A 432 18.62 28.17 -27.18
CA LEU A 432 19.05 28.80 -25.92
C LEU A 432 20.57 28.75 -25.74
N HIS A 433 21.24 27.78 -26.37
CA HIS A 433 22.68 27.56 -26.27
C HIS A 433 23.35 27.32 -27.64
N PRO A 434 23.29 28.29 -28.57
CA PRO A 434 23.84 28.14 -29.91
C PRO A 434 25.36 27.95 -29.92
N ASP A 435 26.06 28.45 -28.89
CA ASP A 435 27.51 28.33 -28.72
C ASP A 435 27.95 27.05 -27.99
N SER A 436 27.00 26.18 -27.62
CA SER A 436 27.33 24.92 -26.95
C SER A 436 28.11 23.99 -27.87
N THR A 437 29.34 23.67 -27.48
CA THR A 437 30.17 22.66 -28.16
C THR A 437 29.91 21.23 -27.65
N LEU A 438 28.93 21.07 -26.75
CA LEU A 438 28.61 19.79 -26.14
C LEU A 438 27.93 18.87 -27.15
N SER A 439 28.62 17.79 -27.52
CA SER A 439 28.13 16.78 -28.47
C SER A 439 27.62 15.50 -27.80
N MET A 440 27.97 15.27 -26.53
CA MET A 440 27.51 14.11 -25.75
C MET A 440 27.65 14.37 -24.24
N TRP A 441 26.86 13.67 -23.44
CA TRP A 441 27.03 13.64 -21.99
C TRP A 441 27.96 12.48 -21.57
N PRO A 442 29.10 12.75 -20.90
CA PRO A 442 29.91 11.70 -20.31
C PRO A 442 29.08 10.82 -19.36
N ASP A 443 29.25 9.50 -19.45
CA ASP A 443 28.52 8.48 -18.66
C ASP A 443 26.98 8.58 -18.74
N ASN A 444 26.43 9.23 -19.78
CA ASN A 444 25.00 9.56 -19.91
C ASN A 444 24.48 10.38 -18.71
N ARG A 445 25.31 11.26 -18.13
CA ARG A 445 24.97 12.09 -16.97
C ARG A 445 25.04 13.58 -17.32
N ILE A 446 23.93 14.26 -17.11
CA ILE A 446 23.85 15.71 -17.26
C ILE A 446 24.67 16.35 -16.14
N ALA A 447 25.77 17.02 -16.46
CA ALA A 447 26.62 17.66 -15.45
C ALA A 447 26.19 19.11 -15.15
N ARG A 448 25.58 19.77 -16.14
CA ARG A 448 25.11 21.16 -16.08
C ARG A 448 24.05 21.42 -17.14
N ASP A 449 23.15 22.36 -16.90
CA ASP A 449 22.24 22.91 -17.92
C ASP A 449 22.19 24.45 -17.82
N ALA A 450 21.18 25.09 -18.42
CA ALA A 450 21.01 26.54 -18.34
C ALA A 450 20.85 27.08 -16.91
N HIS A 451 20.34 26.26 -16.00
CA HIS A 451 19.85 26.67 -14.69
C HIS A 451 20.62 26.05 -13.53
N TYR A 452 21.26 24.90 -13.73
CA TYR A 452 21.73 24.04 -12.66
C TYR A 452 23.07 23.36 -12.96
N LEU A 453 23.81 23.07 -11.89
CA LEU A 453 24.90 22.11 -11.81
C LEU A 453 24.41 20.85 -11.10
N TYR A 454 24.80 19.68 -11.60
CA TYR A 454 24.34 18.39 -11.11
C TYR A 454 25.51 17.54 -10.62
N ARG A 455 25.32 16.82 -9.51
CA ARG A 455 26.31 15.88 -8.97
C ARG A 455 25.68 14.54 -8.65
N TYR A 456 26.42 13.47 -8.91
CA TYR A 456 25.96 12.10 -8.76
C TYR A 456 26.88 11.30 -7.85
N ASP A 457 26.33 10.28 -7.19
CA ASP A 457 27.13 9.30 -6.49
C ASP A 457 27.74 8.23 -7.43
N ARG A 458 28.51 7.29 -6.84
CA ARG A 458 29.12 6.17 -7.58
C ARG A 458 28.11 5.25 -8.27
N HIS A 459 26.84 5.28 -7.86
CA HIS A 459 25.75 4.49 -8.43
C HIS A 459 24.96 5.27 -9.50
N GLY A 460 25.36 6.50 -9.82
CA GLY A 460 24.70 7.35 -10.81
C GLY A 460 23.41 8.01 -10.32
N ARG A 461 23.17 8.05 -9.00
CA ARG A 461 22.01 8.74 -8.43
C ARG A 461 22.33 10.21 -8.21
N LEU A 462 21.41 11.10 -8.58
CA LEU A 462 21.56 12.55 -8.38
C LEU A 462 21.61 12.85 -6.88
N THR A 463 22.71 13.37 -6.35
CA THR A 463 22.85 13.70 -4.92
C THR A 463 22.71 15.19 -4.65
N GLU A 464 23.06 16.03 -5.62
CA GLU A 464 23.01 17.48 -5.47
C GLU A 464 22.64 18.16 -6.80
N LYS A 465 21.77 19.16 -6.74
CA LYS A 465 21.42 20.07 -7.83
C LYS A 465 21.50 21.51 -7.31
N THR A 466 22.34 22.35 -7.90
CA THR A 466 22.60 23.72 -7.41
C THR A 466 22.42 24.71 -8.55
N ASP A 467 21.84 25.88 -8.27
CA ASP A 467 21.67 26.93 -9.27
C ASP A 467 23.02 27.28 -9.95
N LEU A 468 23.01 27.39 -11.28
CA LEU A 468 24.17 27.78 -12.07
C LEU A 468 24.28 29.31 -12.09
N ILE A 469 25.45 29.83 -11.71
CA ILE A 469 25.77 31.26 -11.76
C ILE A 469 26.66 31.50 -12.98
N PRO A 470 26.25 32.34 -13.95
CA PRO A 470 27.09 32.68 -15.11
C PRO A 470 28.43 33.30 -14.70
N GLU A 471 29.49 33.05 -15.47
CA GLU A 471 30.80 33.68 -15.24
C GLU A 471 30.70 35.21 -15.31
N GLY A 472 31.21 35.91 -14.29
CA GLY A 472 31.10 37.36 -14.15
C GLY A 472 29.76 37.85 -13.55
N GLY A 473 28.82 36.94 -13.29
CA GLY A 473 27.59 37.24 -12.55
C GLY A 473 27.88 37.48 -11.07
N ILE A 474 27.23 38.49 -10.49
CA ILE A 474 27.20 38.66 -9.03
C ILE A 474 26.40 37.49 -8.46
N ARG A 475 26.90 36.84 -7.41
CA ARG A 475 26.10 35.90 -6.61
C ARG A 475 24.90 36.67 -6.07
N THR A 476 23.75 36.52 -6.71
CA THR A 476 22.51 37.07 -6.18
C THR A 476 22.14 36.27 -4.96
N ASP A 477 21.51 36.93 -4.01
CA ASP A 477 21.27 36.39 -2.68
C ASP A 477 20.23 35.24 -2.63
N ASP A 478 19.92 34.63 -3.78
CA ASP A 478 18.83 33.68 -4.00
C ASP A 478 19.27 32.27 -4.41
N GLU A 479 20.58 31.98 -4.45
CA GLU A 479 21.13 30.66 -4.81
C GLU A 479 20.57 29.52 -3.94
N ARG A 480 20.01 28.50 -4.62
CA ARG A 480 19.44 27.31 -3.99
C ARG A 480 20.31 26.09 -4.25
N THR A 481 20.39 25.25 -3.23
CA THR A 481 20.98 23.92 -3.33
C THR A 481 19.95 22.87 -2.93
N HIS A 482 19.73 21.92 -3.82
CA HIS A 482 18.88 20.76 -3.64
C HIS A 482 19.76 19.56 -3.31
N ARG A 483 19.45 18.81 -2.25
CA ARG A 483 20.15 17.57 -1.90
C ARG A 483 19.19 16.40 -1.82
N TYR A 484 19.66 15.26 -2.28
CA TYR A 484 18.89 14.04 -2.43
C TYR A 484 19.61 12.89 -1.73
N HIS A 485 18.90 12.17 -0.87
CA HIS A 485 19.44 11.10 -0.05
C HIS A 485 18.64 9.82 -0.27
N TYR A 486 19.37 8.71 -0.42
CA TYR A 486 18.82 7.43 -0.81
C TYR A 486 19.10 6.36 0.24
N ASP A 487 18.21 5.39 0.35
CA ASP A 487 18.44 4.19 1.16
C ASP A 487 19.34 3.16 0.45
N SER A 488 19.55 2.01 1.12
CA SER A 488 20.30 0.88 0.59
C SER A 488 19.64 0.17 -0.60
N GLN A 489 18.34 0.41 -0.82
CA GLN A 489 17.58 -0.08 -1.97
C GLN A 489 17.51 0.95 -3.11
N HIS A 490 18.29 2.02 -3.01
CA HIS A 490 18.38 3.09 -4.01
C HIS A 490 17.10 3.93 -4.19
N ARG A 491 16.23 3.99 -3.17
CA ARG A 491 15.02 4.81 -3.17
C ARG A 491 15.27 6.16 -2.51
N LEU A 492 14.70 7.24 -3.06
CA LEU A 492 14.85 8.60 -2.49
C LEU A 492 14.06 8.68 -1.18
N VAL A 493 14.73 8.71 -0.03
CA VAL A 493 14.07 8.75 1.28
C VAL A 493 14.04 10.13 1.90
N HIS A 494 14.91 11.03 1.42
CA HIS A 494 15.05 12.37 1.97
C HIS A 494 15.50 13.37 0.90
N TYR A 495 14.78 14.49 0.82
CA TYR A 495 15.16 15.65 0.01
C TYR A 495 15.21 16.93 0.87
N THR A 496 16.18 17.81 0.59
CA THR A 496 16.26 19.16 1.17
C THR A 496 16.53 20.19 0.10
N ARG A 497 15.97 21.38 0.29
CA ARG A 497 16.31 22.58 -0.48
C ARG A 497 16.75 23.67 0.48
N THR A 498 17.98 24.13 0.35
CA THR A 498 18.57 25.17 1.21
C THR A 498 18.93 26.41 0.42
N GLN A 499 18.86 27.57 1.06
CA GLN A 499 19.41 28.84 0.60
C GLN A 499 20.36 29.33 1.70
N TYR A 500 21.63 29.58 1.39
CA TYR A 500 22.68 29.88 2.39
C TYR A 500 22.80 28.88 3.54
N ALA A 501 22.70 27.58 3.23
CA ALA A 501 22.63 26.50 4.23
C ALA A 501 21.41 26.55 5.17
N GLU A 502 20.52 27.54 5.04
CA GLU A 502 19.24 27.57 5.74
C GLU A 502 18.20 26.74 4.97
N PRO A 503 17.48 25.81 5.64
CA PRO A 503 16.50 24.97 4.99
C PRO A 503 15.25 25.76 4.60
N LEU A 504 14.92 25.74 3.31
CA LEU A 504 13.66 26.26 2.78
C LEU A 504 12.56 25.20 2.81
N VAL A 505 12.93 23.96 2.44
CA VAL A 505 12.03 22.82 2.38
C VAL A 505 12.81 21.57 2.74
N GLU A 506 12.17 20.69 3.50
CA GLU A 506 12.68 19.36 3.81
C GLU A 506 11.55 18.36 3.59
N SER A 507 11.83 17.23 2.95
CA SER A 507 10.85 16.16 2.78
C SER A 507 11.43 14.78 3.08
N ARG A 508 10.58 13.92 3.64
CA ARG A 508 10.86 12.51 3.91
C ARG A 508 9.82 11.63 3.24
N TYR A 509 10.27 10.56 2.61
CA TYR A 509 9.44 9.60 1.88
C TYR A 509 9.47 8.25 2.57
N LEU A 510 8.32 7.61 2.68
CA LEU A 510 8.15 6.27 3.25
C LEU A 510 7.67 5.32 2.17
N TYR A 511 8.25 4.12 2.13
CA TYR A 511 7.95 3.09 1.15
C TYR A 511 7.54 1.80 1.83
N ASP A 512 6.69 1.02 1.18
CA ASP A 512 6.45 -0.37 1.56
C ASP A 512 7.59 -1.29 1.07
N PRO A 513 7.59 -2.58 1.45
CA PRO A 513 8.63 -3.54 1.05
C PRO A 513 8.77 -3.75 -0.46
N LEU A 514 7.77 -3.33 -1.25
CA LEU A 514 7.76 -3.44 -2.71
C LEU A 514 8.25 -2.17 -3.39
N GLY A 515 8.66 -1.17 -2.61
CA GLY A 515 9.16 0.10 -3.12
C GLY A 515 8.07 1.07 -3.56
N ARG A 516 6.81 0.85 -3.17
CA ARG A 516 5.73 1.82 -3.41
C ARG A 516 5.72 2.85 -2.28
N ARG A 517 5.71 4.13 -2.63
CA ARG A 517 5.64 5.22 -1.66
C ARG A 517 4.29 5.20 -0.95
N VAL A 518 4.28 4.97 0.36
CA VAL A 518 3.08 4.91 1.21
C VAL A 518 2.81 6.22 1.94
N ALA A 519 3.85 7.05 2.15
CA ALA A 519 3.67 8.36 2.74
C ALA A 519 4.76 9.35 2.30
N LYS A 520 4.46 10.64 2.44
CA LYS A 520 5.47 11.70 2.51
C LYS A 520 5.19 12.68 3.64
N ARG A 521 6.25 13.27 4.15
CA ARG A 521 6.23 14.36 5.13
C ARG A 521 7.00 15.53 4.57
N VAL A 522 6.43 16.71 4.59
CA VAL A 522 7.04 17.93 4.04
C VAL A 522 7.01 19.02 5.10
N TRP A 523 8.19 19.55 5.39
CA TRP A 523 8.41 20.73 6.22
C TRP A 523 8.72 21.89 5.30
N ARG A 524 8.04 23.02 5.48
CA ARG A 524 8.26 24.23 4.69
C ARG A 524 8.65 25.37 5.62
N ARG A 525 9.52 26.25 5.12
CA ARG A 525 9.95 27.43 5.88
C ARG A 525 8.76 28.39 6.03
N GLU A 526 8.41 28.67 7.27
CA GLU A 526 7.31 29.55 7.65
C GLU A 526 7.74 30.46 8.80
N ARG A 527 6.96 31.52 9.05
CA ARG A 527 7.18 32.40 10.19
C ARG A 527 6.60 31.74 11.44
N ASP A 528 7.43 31.50 12.45
CA ASP A 528 6.99 30.93 13.71
C ASP A 528 6.29 31.96 14.61
N LEU A 529 5.78 31.51 15.77
CA LEU A 529 5.09 32.35 16.75
C LEU A 529 5.98 33.47 17.34
N THR A 530 7.30 33.37 17.19
CA THR A 530 8.27 34.39 17.63
C THR A 530 8.68 35.34 16.50
N GLY A 531 8.14 35.14 15.29
CA GLY A 531 8.45 35.93 14.11
C GLY A 531 9.68 35.47 13.33
N TRP A 532 10.37 34.41 13.78
CA TRP A 532 11.55 33.85 13.12
C TRP A 532 11.18 32.92 11.97
N MET A 533 11.97 32.94 10.90
CA MET A 533 11.77 32.06 9.75
C MET A 533 12.48 30.72 9.97
N SER A 534 11.71 29.65 10.19
CA SER A 534 12.23 28.30 10.37
C SER A 534 11.34 27.27 9.68
N LEU A 535 11.79 26.02 9.56
CA LEU A 535 10.92 24.94 9.10
C LEU A 535 9.71 24.79 10.03
N SER A 536 8.55 24.50 9.46
CA SER A 536 7.32 24.27 10.20
C SER A 536 7.50 23.29 11.35
N ARG A 537 6.91 23.53 12.52
CA ARG A 537 7.06 22.60 13.66
C ARG A 537 6.43 21.24 13.39
N LYS A 538 5.34 21.22 12.62
CA LYS A 538 4.65 20.01 12.19
C LYS A 538 4.80 19.87 10.67
N PRO A 539 5.10 18.65 10.17
CA PRO A 539 5.09 18.41 8.73
C PRO A 539 3.65 18.38 8.20
N GLN A 540 3.50 18.78 6.94
CA GLN A 540 2.38 18.35 6.12
C GLN A 540 2.58 16.88 5.78
N VAL A 541 1.58 16.04 6.06
CA VAL A 541 1.66 14.60 5.84
C VAL A 541 0.71 14.21 4.72
N THR A 542 1.17 13.40 3.79
CA THR A 542 0.34 12.82 2.73
C THR A 542 0.53 11.32 2.71
N TRP A 543 -0.57 10.58 2.63
CA TRP A 543 -0.65 9.12 2.56
C TRP A 543 -1.11 8.65 1.19
N TYR A 544 -0.62 7.50 0.76
CA TYR A 544 -0.74 7.03 -0.62
C TYR A 544 -1.25 5.60 -0.73
N GLY A 545 -2.49 5.43 -1.20
CA GLY A 545 -3.14 4.18 -1.60
C GLY A 545 -2.71 3.68 -2.96
N TRP A 546 -2.40 2.39 -3.04
CA TRP A 546 -2.02 1.73 -4.29
C TRP A 546 -3.18 0.90 -4.85
N ASP A 547 -3.01 0.15 -5.95
CA ASP A 547 -3.78 -0.98 -6.49
C ASP A 547 -2.89 -1.70 -7.48
N GLY A 548 -2.28 -2.79 -7.01
CA GLY A 548 -1.04 -3.31 -7.61
C GLY A 548 -0.01 -2.17 -7.66
N ASP A 549 0.23 -1.70 -8.88
CA ASP A 549 1.21 -0.64 -9.18
C ASP A 549 0.60 0.74 -9.40
N ARG A 550 -0.73 0.87 -9.33
CA ARG A 550 -1.45 2.13 -9.59
C ARG A 550 -1.67 2.91 -8.31
N LEU A 551 -1.36 4.21 -8.31
CA LEU A 551 -1.66 5.08 -7.17
C LEU A 551 -3.15 5.45 -7.16
N THR A 552 -3.95 4.81 -6.32
CA THR A 552 -5.41 5.00 -6.28
C THR A 552 -5.89 5.99 -5.24
N THR A 553 -5.13 6.26 -4.18
CA THR A 553 -5.57 7.17 -3.11
C THR A 553 -4.46 8.12 -2.71
N ILE A 554 -4.79 9.38 -2.54
CA ILE A 554 -3.95 10.41 -1.94
C ILE A 554 -4.76 11.02 -0.80
N GLN A 555 -4.24 11.01 0.41
CA GLN A 555 -4.94 11.57 1.56
C GLN A 555 -4.01 12.49 2.35
N ASN A 556 -4.47 13.70 2.64
CA ASN A 556 -3.82 14.64 3.54
C ASN A 556 -4.80 15.06 4.65
N ASP A 557 -4.44 16.09 5.41
CA ASP A 557 -5.24 16.63 6.50
C ASP A 557 -6.54 17.32 6.03
N ARG A 558 -6.63 17.71 4.76
CA ARG A 558 -7.74 18.46 4.18
C ARG A 558 -8.66 17.60 3.31
N THR A 559 -8.08 16.75 2.48
CA THR A 559 -8.81 16.00 1.45
C THR A 559 -8.26 14.59 1.28
N ARG A 560 -9.16 13.71 0.84
CA ARG A 560 -8.88 12.40 0.28
C ARG A 560 -9.31 12.43 -1.18
N ILE A 561 -8.35 12.19 -2.07
CA ILE A 561 -8.58 12.06 -3.52
C ILE A 561 -8.37 10.61 -3.89
N GLN A 562 -9.31 10.06 -4.64
CA GLN A 562 -9.24 8.72 -5.15
C GLN A 562 -9.40 8.70 -6.65
N THR A 563 -8.54 7.92 -7.28
CA THR A 563 -8.47 7.82 -8.73
C THR A 563 -8.80 6.40 -9.14
N ILE A 564 -9.84 6.29 -9.96
CA ILE A 564 -10.22 5.06 -10.64
C ILE A 564 -9.60 5.12 -12.04
N TYR A 565 -8.78 4.14 -12.35
CA TYR A 565 -8.10 4.03 -13.65
C TYR A 565 -8.93 3.18 -14.61
N GLN A 566 -8.69 3.35 -15.91
CA GLN A 566 -9.19 2.40 -16.89
C GLN A 566 -8.65 0.98 -16.61
N PRO A 567 -9.43 -0.08 -16.88
CA PRO A 567 -8.98 -1.45 -16.67
C PRO A 567 -7.69 -1.76 -17.44
N GLY A 568 -6.72 -2.41 -16.77
CA GLY A 568 -5.42 -2.75 -17.36
C GLY A 568 -4.52 -1.56 -17.72
N SER A 569 -4.85 -0.33 -17.30
CA SER A 569 -4.13 0.89 -17.71
C SER A 569 -3.77 1.78 -16.52
N PHE A 570 -2.83 2.70 -16.75
CA PHE A 570 -2.48 3.83 -15.88
C PHE A 570 -3.17 5.14 -16.30
N THR A 571 -4.05 5.12 -17.30
CA THR A 571 -4.88 6.26 -17.69
C THR A 571 -5.98 6.48 -16.65
N PRO A 572 -5.99 7.62 -15.95
CA PRO A 572 -7.03 7.91 -14.96
C PRO A 572 -8.38 8.12 -15.67
N LEU A 573 -9.47 7.69 -15.03
CA LEU A 573 -10.83 7.80 -15.56
C LEU A 573 -11.72 8.66 -14.65
N ILE A 574 -11.87 8.29 -13.38
CA ILE A 574 -12.70 9.01 -12.41
C ILE A 574 -11.86 9.49 -11.24
N ARG A 575 -12.10 10.74 -10.82
CA ARG A 575 -11.63 11.35 -9.58
C ARG A 575 -12.79 11.40 -8.59
N VAL A 576 -12.59 10.90 -7.38
CA VAL A 576 -13.51 11.06 -6.26
C VAL A 576 -12.79 11.82 -5.17
N GLU A 577 -13.27 13.02 -4.85
CA GLU A 577 -12.72 13.86 -3.78
C GLU A 577 -13.67 13.88 -2.59
N THR A 578 -13.14 13.67 -1.40
CA THR A 578 -13.87 13.73 -0.13
C THR A 578 -13.08 14.62 0.84
N ALA A 579 -13.73 15.61 1.44
CA ALA A 579 -13.08 16.45 2.44
C ALA A 579 -12.84 15.64 3.73
N THR A 580 -11.71 15.83 4.41
CA THR A 580 -11.39 15.08 5.64
C THR A 580 -12.38 15.38 6.76
N GLY A 581 -12.88 16.62 6.87
CA GLY A 581 -13.94 16.98 7.82
C GLY A 581 -15.29 16.34 7.50
N GLU A 582 -15.56 16.08 6.22
CA GLU A 582 -16.76 15.35 5.77
C GLU A 582 -16.63 13.86 6.08
N GLN A 583 -15.44 13.30 5.86
CA GLN A 583 -15.11 11.94 6.26
C GLN A 583 -15.23 11.74 7.78
N ALA A 584 -14.87 12.73 8.59
CA ALA A 584 -14.98 12.64 10.05
C ALA A 584 -16.43 12.46 10.54
N LYS A 585 -17.43 12.92 9.78
CA LYS A 585 -18.85 12.68 10.09
C LYS A 585 -19.27 11.22 9.98
N THR A 586 -18.46 10.37 9.36
CA THR A 586 -18.70 8.92 9.32
C THR A 586 -18.39 8.25 10.65
N GLN A 587 -17.64 8.92 11.54
CA GLN A 587 -17.36 8.41 12.87
C GLN A 587 -18.65 8.52 13.69
N ARG A 588 -19.16 7.36 14.10
CA ARG A 588 -20.35 7.23 14.94
C ARG A 588 -19.96 6.86 16.35
N ARG A 589 -20.82 7.15 17.32
CA ARG A 589 -20.68 6.57 18.65
C ARG A 589 -20.97 5.07 18.55
N SER A 590 -20.25 4.27 19.33
CA SER A 590 -20.58 2.84 19.44
C SER A 590 -21.97 2.68 20.05
N LEU A 591 -22.60 1.53 19.83
CA LEU A 591 -23.85 1.15 20.48
C LEU A 591 -23.70 1.20 22.01
N ALA A 592 -22.52 0.80 22.52
CA ALA A 592 -22.18 0.93 23.92
C ALA A 592 -22.21 2.38 24.39
N ASP A 593 -21.53 3.30 23.69
CA ASP A 593 -21.51 4.73 24.04
C ASP A 593 -22.89 5.38 23.96
N ALA A 594 -23.68 5.01 22.94
CA ALA A 594 -25.05 5.51 22.78
C ALA A 594 -25.93 5.12 23.98
N LEU A 595 -25.83 3.86 24.42
CA LEU A 595 -26.57 3.34 25.58
C LEU A 595 -26.04 3.88 26.92
N GLN A 596 -24.74 4.14 27.06
CA GLN A 596 -24.16 4.77 28.27
C GLN A 596 -24.65 6.21 28.47
N GLN A 597 -24.88 6.93 27.38
CA GLN A 597 -25.34 8.31 27.40
C GLN A 597 -26.86 8.43 27.57
N SER A 598 -27.64 7.40 27.19
CA SER A 598 -29.10 7.39 27.35
C SER A 598 -29.57 6.79 28.68
N GLY A 599 -28.71 6.06 29.41
CA GLY A 599 -29.08 5.28 30.59
C GLY A 599 -29.21 6.02 31.94
N GLY A 600 -29.05 7.34 32.00
CA GLY A 600 -29.17 8.10 33.24
C GLY A 600 -30.55 8.74 33.40
N GLU A 601 -31.37 8.28 34.36
CA GLU A 601 -32.65 8.92 34.72
C GLU A 601 -32.50 10.40 35.14
N ASP A 602 -31.29 10.83 35.54
CA ASP A 602 -30.94 12.22 35.89
C ASP A 602 -29.94 12.89 34.91
N GLY A 603 -29.71 12.32 33.72
CA GLY A 603 -28.74 12.84 32.74
C GLY A 603 -27.26 12.56 33.08
N GLY A 604 -26.98 11.66 34.03
CA GLY A 604 -25.63 11.18 34.34
C GLY A 604 -25.19 10.03 33.43
N SER A 605 -23.93 10.04 32.96
CA SER A 605 -23.37 8.94 32.16
C SER A 605 -23.21 7.67 33.01
N VAL A 606 -23.76 6.55 32.55
CA VAL A 606 -23.54 5.23 33.16
C VAL A 606 -22.29 4.62 32.53
N VAL A 607 -21.33 4.14 33.34
CA VAL A 607 -20.14 3.46 32.83
C VAL A 607 -20.39 1.96 32.79
N PHE A 608 -20.36 1.36 31.60
CA PHE A 608 -20.53 -0.09 31.46
C PHE A 608 -19.25 -0.85 31.80
N PRO A 609 -19.37 -2.06 32.39
CA PRO A 609 -18.24 -2.98 32.52
C PRO A 609 -17.64 -3.32 31.15
N PRO A 610 -16.31 -3.53 31.04
CA PRO A 610 -15.64 -3.83 29.76
C PRO A 610 -16.24 -5.02 28.99
N VAL A 611 -16.71 -6.04 29.72
CA VAL A 611 -17.35 -7.23 29.12
C VAL A 611 -18.65 -6.85 28.39
N LEU A 612 -19.46 -5.97 28.97
CA LEU A 612 -20.71 -5.52 28.36
C LEU A 612 -20.45 -4.65 27.12
N VAL A 613 -19.44 -3.77 27.17
CA VAL A 613 -19.01 -2.98 26.01
C VAL A 613 -18.64 -3.91 24.85
N GLN A 614 -17.87 -4.96 25.10
CA GLN A 614 -17.48 -5.93 24.08
C GLN A 614 -18.66 -6.70 23.47
N MET A 615 -19.63 -7.08 24.30
CA MET A 615 -20.85 -7.75 23.80
C MET A 615 -21.66 -6.81 22.91
N LEU A 616 -21.76 -5.53 23.28
CA LEU A 616 -22.42 -4.51 22.47
C LEU A 616 -21.66 -4.21 21.18
N ASP A 617 -20.33 -4.11 21.21
CA ASP A 617 -19.49 -3.90 20.03
C ASP A 617 -19.60 -5.09 19.06
N ARG A 618 -19.62 -6.32 19.59
CA ARG A 618 -19.86 -7.54 18.80
C ARG A 618 -21.25 -7.51 18.16
N LEU A 619 -22.28 -7.23 18.95
CA LEU A 619 -23.65 -7.16 18.47
C LEU A 619 -23.82 -6.07 17.39
N GLU A 620 -23.24 -4.90 17.61
CA GLU A 620 -23.25 -3.78 16.65
C GLU A 620 -22.61 -4.19 15.31
N SER A 621 -21.48 -4.90 15.37
CA SER A 621 -20.79 -5.44 14.20
C SER A 621 -21.64 -6.50 13.47
N GLU A 622 -22.27 -7.40 14.22
CA GLU A 622 -23.16 -8.44 13.70
C GLU A 622 -24.41 -7.86 13.02
N ILE A 623 -24.99 -6.81 13.62
CA ILE A 623 -26.12 -6.06 13.07
C ILE A 623 -25.73 -5.37 11.76
N LEU A 624 -24.60 -4.67 11.73
CA LEU A 624 -24.12 -3.99 10.52
C LEU A 624 -23.86 -4.97 9.37
N ALA A 625 -23.39 -6.17 9.69
CA ALA A 625 -23.10 -7.21 8.72
C ALA A 625 -24.34 -7.99 8.27
N ASP A 626 -25.53 -7.61 8.75
CA ASP A 626 -26.81 -8.30 8.58
C ASP A 626 -26.73 -9.80 8.92
N ARG A 627 -25.94 -10.13 9.96
CA ARG A 627 -25.59 -11.51 10.35
C ARG A 627 -25.49 -11.64 11.88
N VAL A 628 -26.61 -11.46 12.56
CA VAL A 628 -26.70 -11.62 14.02
C VAL A 628 -26.66 -13.08 14.45
N SER A 629 -25.73 -13.42 15.34
CA SER A 629 -25.52 -14.78 15.82
C SER A 629 -26.65 -15.24 16.75
N GLU A 630 -26.86 -16.56 16.82
CA GLU A 630 -27.84 -17.15 17.75
C GLU A 630 -27.48 -16.88 19.22
N GLU A 631 -26.18 -16.78 19.53
CA GLU A 631 -25.68 -16.38 20.84
C GLU A 631 -26.15 -14.97 21.22
N SER A 632 -25.92 -13.99 20.33
CA SER A 632 -26.38 -12.61 20.52
C SER A 632 -27.90 -12.51 20.62
N ARG A 633 -28.65 -13.30 19.84
CA ARG A 633 -30.12 -13.35 19.92
C ARG A 633 -30.60 -13.89 21.27
N ARG A 634 -29.99 -14.96 21.77
CA ARG A 634 -30.32 -15.54 23.09
C ARG A 634 -29.96 -14.58 24.23
N TRP A 635 -28.81 -13.92 24.14
CA TRP A 635 -28.41 -12.92 25.10
C TRP A 635 -29.42 -11.74 25.15
N LEU A 636 -29.76 -11.17 23.99
CA LEU A 636 -30.78 -10.10 23.92
C LEU A 636 -32.12 -10.56 24.47
N ALA A 637 -32.58 -11.77 24.12
CA ALA A 637 -33.82 -12.34 24.64
C ALA A 637 -33.78 -12.51 26.17
N SER A 638 -32.64 -12.91 26.75
CA SER A 638 -32.45 -13.01 28.20
C SER A 638 -32.53 -11.65 28.91
N CYS A 639 -32.20 -10.57 28.19
CA CYS A 639 -32.33 -9.19 28.65
C CYS A 639 -33.70 -8.56 28.32
N GLY A 640 -34.61 -9.29 27.64
CA GLY A 640 -35.90 -8.77 27.20
C GLY A 640 -35.83 -7.77 26.03
N LEU A 641 -34.73 -7.79 25.27
CA LEU A 641 -34.45 -6.89 24.16
C LEU A 641 -34.54 -7.61 22.82
N THR A 642 -34.80 -6.87 21.74
CA THR A 642 -34.76 -7.39 20.36
C THR A 642 -33.63 -6.78 19.54
N VAL A 643 -33.24 -7.45 18.45
CA VAL A 643 -32.25 -6.93 17.50
C VAL A 643 -32.71 -5.60 16.90
N GLU A 644 -33.99 -5.49 16.56
CA GLU A 644 -34.60 -4.26 16.01
C GLU A 644 -34.55 -3.10 17.02
N GLN A 645 -34.79 -3.36 18.30
CA GLN A 645 -34.64 -2.36 19.35
C GLN A 645 -33.19 -1.87 19.46
N MET A 646 -32.20 -2.76 19.38
CA MET A 646 -30.78 -2.40 19.40
C MET A 646 -30.37 -1.64 18.14
N GLN A 647 -30.85 -2.05 16.97
CA GLN A 647 -30.67 -1.33 15.70
C GLN A 647 -31.17 0.11 15.80
N ASN A 648 -32.33 0.33 16.43
CA ASN A 648 -32.90 1.66 16.61
C ASN A 648 -32.11 2.57 17.59
N GLN A 649 -31.21 2.00 18.40
CA GLN A 649 -30.30 2.77 19.27
C GLN A 649 -28.97 3.12 18.59
N MET A 650 -28.68 2.55 17.42
CA MET A 650 -27.46 2.83 16.68
C MET A 650 -27.56 4.17 15.95
N ASP A 651 -26.49 4.96 16.02
CA ASP A 651 -26.36 6.15 15.17
C ASP A 651 -26.38 5.71 13.68
N PRO A 652 -27.17 6.38 12.81
CA PRO A 652 -27.33 5.98 11.42
C PRO A 652 -26.03 6.10 10.63
N VAL A 653 -25.84 5.25 9.63
CA VAL A 653 -24.66 5.28 8.76
C VAL A 653 -24.69 6.53 7.88
N TYR A 654 -23.74 7.44 8.10
CA TYR A 654 -23.59 8.64 7.29
C TYR A 654 -22.82 8.34 6.00
N THR A 655 -23.37 8.74 4.84
CA THR A 655 -22.65 8.73 3.57
C THR A 655 -22.01 10.10 3.34
N PRO A 656 -20.68 10.21 3.34
CA PRO A 656 -20.03 11.51 3.16
C PRO A 656 -20.28 12.08 1.76
N ALA A 657 -20.44 13.39 1.68
CA ALA A 657 -20.54 14.10 0.41
C ALA A 657 -19.22 14.01 -0.37
N ARG A 658 -19.33 13.76 -1.68
CA ARG A 658 -18.19 13.55 -2.57
C ARG A 658 -18.31 14.41 -3.81
N LYS A 659 -17.18 14.95 -4.29
CA LYS A 659 -17.09 15.56 -5.61
C LYS A 659 -16.55 14.53 -6.60
N ILE A 660 -17.23 14.38 -7.73
CA ILE A 660 -16.87 13.39 -8.76
C ILE A 660 -16.48 14.14 -10.02
N HIS A 661 -15.34 13.79 -10.60
CA HIS A 661 -14.90 14.31 -11.89
C HIS A 661 -14.49 13.18 -12.83
N LEU A 662 -14.71 13.38 -14.12
CA LEU A 662 -14.08 12.60 -15.18
C LEU A 662 -12.75 13.24 -15.57
N TYR A 663 -11.73 12.41 -15.72
CA TYR A 663 -10.48 12.76 -16.38
C TYR A 663 -10.62 12.67 -17.90
N HIS A 664 -10.54 13.81 -18.58
CA HIS A 664 -10.30 13.84 -20.02
C HIS A 664 -8.79 13.93 -20.27
N CYS A 665 -8.25 12.92 -20.94
CA CYS A 665 -6.82 12.77 -21.18
C CYS A 665 -6.48 12.86 -22.67
N ASP A 666 -5.22 13.17 -22.99
CA ASP A 666 -4.70 13.07 -24.35
C ASP A 666 -4.46 11.60 -24.79
N HIS A 667 -3.97 11.41 -26.02
CA HIS A 667 -3.61 10.11 -26.58
C HIS A 667 -2.56 9.32 -25.77
N ARG A 668 -1.78 9.96 -24.89
CA ARG A 668 -0.78 9.33 -24.02
C ARG A 668 -1.37 8.96 -22.66
N GLY A 669 -2.59 9.40 -22.34
CA GLY A 669 -3.19 9.25 -21.01
C GLY A 669 -2.81 10.37 -20.03
N LEU A 670 -2.26 11.49 -20.50
CA LEU A 670 -1.99 12.68 -19.70
C LEU A 670 -3.29 13.46 -19.43
N PRO A 671 -3.67 13.73 -18.17
CA PRO A 671 -4.82 14.56 -17.85
C PRO A 671 -4.73 15.95 -18.47
N LEU A 672 -5.76 16.35 -19.21
CA LEU A 672 -5.90 17.69 -19.77
C LEU A 672 -7.01 18.49 -19.10
N VAL A 673 -8.09 17.81 -18.70
CA VAL A 673 -9.30 18.46 -18.14
C VAL A 673 -9.93 17.58 -17.07
N LEU A 674 -10.44 18.20 -16.00
CA LEU A 674 -11.38 17.59 -15.07
C LEU A 674 -12.79 18.11 -15.33
N ILE A 675 -13.72 17.18 -15.54
CA ILE A 675 -15.10 17.47 -15.95
C ILE A 675 -16.05 17.03 -14.85
N SER A 676 -16.90 17.93 -14.37
CA SER A 676 -17.91 17.64 -13.33
C SER A 676 -19.03 16.75 -13.86
N THR A 677 -19.85 16.19 -12.96
CA THR A 677 -21.03 15.39 -13.31
C THR A 677 -22.05 16.15 -14.17
N GLU A 678 -22.04 17.48 -14.11
CA GLU A 678 -22.88 18.38 -14.89
C GLU A 678 -22.27 18.72 -16.27
N GLY A 679 -21.06 18.22 -16.56
CA GLY A 679 -20.33 18.47 -17.80
C GLY A 679 -19.52 19.78 -17.81
N ALA A 680 -19.33 20.44 -16.66
CA ALA A 680 -18.54 21.66 -16.57
C ALA A 680 -17.04 21.35 -16.49
N THR A 681 -16.20 22.18 -17.13
CA THR A 681 -14.75 22.13 -16.91
C THR A 681 -14.41 22.84 -15.60
N GLU A 682 -13.83 22.11 -14.64
CA GLU A 682 -13.43 22.67 -13.34
C GLU A 682 -11.91 22.82 -13.17
N TRP A 683 -11.14 22.20 -14.06
CA TRP A 683 -9.69 22.31 -14.13
C TRP A 683 -9.23 21.97 -15.55
N CYS A 684 -8.27 22.71 -16.10
CA CYS A 684 -7.59 22.32 -17.33
C CYS A 684 -6.11 22.73 -17.34
N ALA A 685 -5.31 22.03 -18.13
CA ALA A 685 -3.89 22.29 -18.27
C ALA A 685 -3.38 21.98 -19.67
N GLU A 686 -2.31 22.68 -20.04
CA GLU A 686 -1.54 22.44 -21.26
C GLU A 686 -0.13 22.01 -20.92
N TYR A 687 0.39 21.04 -21.67
CA TYR A 687 1.71 20.46 -21.45
C TYR A 687 2.52 20.43 -22.73
N ASP A 688 3.84 20.35 -22.59
CA ASP A 688 4.72 20.02 -23.70
C ASP A 688 4.86 18.49 -23.92
N GLU A 689 5.75 18.13 -24.82
CA GLU A 689 6.02 16.74 -25.20
C GLU A 689 6.65 15.92 -24.06
N TRP A 690 7.37 16.59 -23.15
CA TRP A 690 8.07 16.01 -22.02
C TRP A 690 7.24 16.03 -20.72
N GLY A 691 6.07 16.66 -20.73
CA GLY A 691 5.15 16.74 -19.60
C GLY A 691 5.37 17.98 -18.71
N ASN A 692 6.13 18.98 -19.15
CA ASN A 692 6.19 20.28 -18.48
C ASN A 692 4.83 20.98 -18.58
N LEU A 693 4.36 21.51 -17.45
CA LEU A 693 3.14 22.30 -17.40
C LEU A 693 3.41 23.69 -18.00
N LEU A 694 2.75 23.98 -19.12
CA LEU A 694 2.87 25.26 -19.83
C LEU A 694 1.84 26.28 -19.35
N ASN A 695 0.61 25.82 -19.11
CA ASN A 695 -0.49 26.64 -18.63
C ASN A 695 -1.45 25.81 -17.77
N GLU A 696 -2.10 26.45 -16.81
CA GLU A 696 -3.11 25.82 -15.93
C GLU A 696 -4.24 26.82 -15.63
N GLU A 697 -5.49 26.41 -15.86
CA GLU A 697 -6.67 27.12 -15.38
C GLU A 697 -7.32 26.28 -14.27
N ASN A 698 -7.30 26.80 -13.04
CA ASN A 698 -7.78 26.09 -11.86
C ASN A 698 -8.64 26.98 -10.95
N PRO A 699 -9.85 27.39 -11.40
CA PRO A 699 -10.71 28.32 -10.66
C PRO A 699 -11.20 27.76 -9.31
N HIS A 700 -11.22 26.44 -9.16
CA HIS A 700 -11.72 25.76 -7.96
C HIS A 700 -10.60 25.25 -7.04
N GLN A 701 -9.33 25.60 -7.32
CA GLN A 701 -8.15 25.19 -6.54
C GLN A 701 -8.07 23.67 -6.33
N LEU A 702 -8.46 22.89 -7.34
CA LEU A 702 -8.41 21.44 -7.33
C LEU A 702 -6.96 20.97 -7.29
N GLN A 703 -6.65 20.05 -6.37
CA GLN A 703 -5.34 19.39 -6.36
C GLN A 703 -5.31 18.31 -7.45
N GLN A 704 -4.57 18.60 -8.54
CA GLN A 704 -4.30 17.67 -9.63
C GLN A 704 -2.80 17.36 -9.75
N LEU A 705 -2.39 16.21 -9.21
CA LEU A 705 -0.98 15.80 -9.13
C LEU A 705 -0.60 14.70 -10.12
N ILE A 706 -1.56 14.10 -10.83
CA ILE A 706 -1.28 13.08 -11.84
C ILE A 706 -0.67 13.75 -13.06
N ARG A 707 0.33 13.11 -13.67
CA ARG A 707 1.02 13.57 -14.88
C ARG A 707 0.89 12.50 -15.96
N LEU A 708 1.97 12.16 -16.68
CA LEU A 708 1.94 11.02 -17.61
C LEU A 708 1.58 9.73 -16.85
N PRO A 709 1.11 8.68 -17.53
CA PRO A 709 0.67 7.46 -16.87
C PRO A 709 1.70 6.93 -15.86
N GLY A 710 1.27 6.70 -14.62
CA GLY A 710 2.12 6.24 -13.52
C GLY A 710 2.91 7.33 -12.79
N GLN A 711 2.84 8.59 -13.24
CA GLN A 711 3.59 9.70 -12.66
C GLN A 711 2.75 10.56 -11.71
N GLN A 712 3.38 10.97 -10.60
CA GLN A 712 2.83 11.92 -9.64
C GLN A 712 3.79 13.08 -9.39
N TYR A 713 3.30 14.31 -9.51
CA TYR A 713 4.07 15.51 -9.22
C TYR A 713 4.30 15.72 -7.72
N ASP A 714 5.56 15.94 -7.34
CA ASP A 714 5.98 16.39 -6.01
C ASP A 714 6.40 17.86 -6.03
N GLU A 715 5.50 18.72 -5.60
CA GLU A 715 5.68 20.17 -5.53
C GLU A 715 6.95 20.59 -4.76
N GLU A 716 7.33 19.86 -3.71
CA GLU A 716 8.50 20.20 -2.90
C GLU A 716 9.83 20.07 -3.67
N SER A 717 9.90 19.11 -4.60
CA SER A 717 11.13 18.75 -5.33
C SER A 717 11.12 19.21 -6.79
N GLY A 718 9.93 19.45 -7.35
CA GLY A 718 9.73 19.66 -8.78
C GLY A 718 9.69 18.36 -9.60
N LEU A 719 9.96 17.21 -8.98
CA LEU A 719 10.12 15.93 -9.67
C LEU A 719 8.81 15.14 -9.76
N TYR A 720 8.72 14.28 -10.76
CA TYR A 720 7.58 13.40 -11.01
C TYR A 720 7.95 11.98 -10.53
N TYR A 721 7.35 11.56 -9.43
CA TYR A 721 7.53 10.22 -8.88
C TYR A 721 6.86 9.18 -9.79
N ASN A 722 7.62 8.17 -10.23
CA ASN A 722 7.20 7.09 -11.11
C ASN A 722 7.59 5.72 -10.53
N ARG A 723 7.14 5.46 -9.28
CA ARG A 723 7.42 4.27 -8.47
C ARG A 723 8.89 4.01 -8.16
N HIS A 724 9.65 3.56 -9.14
CA HIS A 724 11.05 3.18 -9.00
C HIS A 724 12.01 4.35 -9.23
N ARG A 725 11.55 5.42 -9.88
CA ARG A 725 12.38 6.57 -10.27
C ARG A 725 11.63 7.87 -10.08
N TYR A 726 12.39 8.96 -10.19
CA TYR A 726 11.90 10.32 -10.27
C TYR A 726 12.28 10.88 -11.64
N TYR A 727 11.32 11.50 -12.31
CA TYR A 727 11.44 12.07 -13.64
C TYR A 727 11.48 13.59 -13.53
N ASP A 728 12.37 14.25 -14.26
CA ASP A 728 12.47 15.71 -14.34
C ASP A 728 12.05 16.14 -15.75
N PRO A 729 10.82 16.63 -15.96
CA PRO A 729 10.31 16.94 -17.30
C PRO A 729 11.13 18.03 -18.01
N LEU A 730 11.88 18.86 -17.28
CA LEU A 730 12.73 19.88 -17.90
C LEU A 730 13.86 19.24 -18.72
N GLN A 731 14.41 18.12 -18.23
CA GLN A 731 15.52 17.42 -18.86
C GLN A 731 15.07 16.30 -19.82
N GLY A 732 13.83 15.82 -19.67
CA GLY A 732 13.34 14.62 -20.38
C GLY A 732 13.85 13.37 -19.71
#